data_AF-A0A3N2IIE2-F1
#
_entry.id   AF-A0A3N2IIE2-F1
#
_cell.length_a   1.000
_cell.length_b   1.000
_cell.length_c   1.000
_cell.angle_alpha   90.00
_cell.angle_beta   90.00
_cell.angle_gamma   90.00
#
_symmetry.space_group_name_H-M   'P 1'
#
loop_
_entity.id
_entity.type
_entity.pdbx_description
1 polymer ?
#
loop_
_entity_poly.entity_id
_entity_poly.type
_entity_poly.pdbx_seq_one_letter_code
_entity_poly.pdbx_strand_id
1 'polypeptide(L)'
;MAYFVRSLMAATALAALLVPIAVTPSFAQEAATVGAGRHEETSTGVALTGKWSKLTNAQDSGGSSYYASGQASFSLRFTGTSVSWLARTSPSSGISSVSLDGAVVGTVDRYSPSDKFNQIVWSRDGLGAGSHVITVTSTGRKNAAASGTSSHLDAMVVKDESIAVGPGVYQQDDPNLTLTGAWTRSANAADSGGTSSSASATATATLTFRGTDISWIGRKSSAGGIGAVVLDGIRQPDVDRYSPTNDYQQELFRFRDLRDGVHTITIEWTNKTNAQSRGTHLHLDAFVVRGARSPVSAGMFEEDSPDVSLTGPWTATTSSLDSGEKSIYANSRSSATLTFKGTSIAYIGRLSKSSGIAEITIDGKVAGKVDRYSAAPAYRNVLFSKKDLSAGVHTISVTWSGQKNTEASSDALHFDAFRVENAASAFVAAPGVIGDDSSAIAYEGPWVTSPSSGEQGGQSRYAMSASNATLSFSGTGIAWVGRKSAGSGIAKVTIDGIAQPDVDRYAATTSYQQTLFLKQGLTSGTHTIEIQWTGKKNSAASSASIHLDAFVVSDLSATKPSSVAIASADSTAPALGAAITWSKPATKSRDAITYRLTRSEAGGAATNIDLPDKTSYVDAGLAENTAFAYRLIARDRWGFSSQSSSTVNRTTGSLGVNKALGSSRCANPTATVRDGAALQVALTQAKAGDTIKLQPGTYRGRERAPGLYAGFTISDRHGTAAAPISICGVSGSNIRLSGSDVDYSKLNAGFLIEDSSWIRIENIDIALVHAGVEAHSSTNLVMDYLRVAQTSQAGIYLSKNSSDNVVAHSTISQTGKRDARFGEGIYVGSSLGNDTCEPSCAADRSSRNVIAYNTITGTTGEAIEAKEQTVGGMIYKNTVGATSGQNDITGSSLQIKGSKYVVYGNSLTSSLEQGIRILSGPYSDGATWGEGNVITKNTITFSKATTNSLAIYGFAANGTVIKCSNTVSPSSVKTAPAACMK
;
A
#
# COMPACT_ATOMS: atom_id res chain seq x y z
N MET A 1 10.37 58.33 4.88
CA MET A 1 11.25 58.75 3.78
C MET A 1 11.23 57.62 2.75
N ALA A 2 10.35 57.61 1.75
CA ALA A 2 10.35 58.42 0.50
C ALA A 2 11.66 58.24 -0.31
N TYR A 3 11.73 57.93 -1.62
CA TYR A 3 10.80 57.72 -2.74
C TYR A 3 11.68 57.23 -3.94
N PHE A 4 11.18 56.31 -4.81
CA PHE A 4 11.31 56.23 -6.30
C PHE A 4 12.70 56.35 -7.03
N VAL A 5 13.04 55.79 -8.21
CA VAL A 5 12.54 54.75 -9.17
C VAL A 5 13.54 54.68 -10.36
N ARG A 6 13.83 53.45 -10.83
CA ARG A 6 14.09 52.90 -12.22
C ARG A 6 15.16 53.40 -13.24
N SER A 7 15.64 52.36 -13.95
CA SER A 7 16.03 52.23 -15.40
C SER A 7 17.54 52.25 -15.72
N LEU A 8 18.17 51.37 -16.52
CA LEU A 8 17.78 50.18 -17.30
C LEU A 8 19.09 49.45 -17.79
N MET A 9 19.12 48.12 -17.67
CA MET A 9 19.82 47.04 -18.43
C MET A 9 21.30 47.06 -18.92
N ALA A 10 21.92 45.88 -18.66
CA ALA A 10 22.85 45.05 -19.47
C ALA A 10 24.31 45.54 -19.62
N ALA A 11 25.38 44.73 -19.63
CA ALA A 11 25.73 43.30 -19.43
C ALA A 11 27.23 43.33 -18.95
N THR A 12 27.92 42.33 -18.38
CA THR A 12 28.30 41.00 -18.86
C THR A 12 29.31 40.42 -17.84
N ALA A 13 29.30 39.09 -17.69
CA ALA A 13 30.43 38.19 -17.37
C ALA A 13 31.24 38.32 -16.05
N LEU A 14 31.09 37.30 -15.19
CA LEU A 14 32.24 36.64 -14.58
C LEU A 14 31.93 35.15 -14.30
N ALA A 15 32.80 34.29 -14.80
CA ALA A 15 32.77 32.83 -14.65
C ALA A 15 33.61 32.39 -13.45
N ALA A 16 33.16 31.36 -12.71
CA ALA A 16 34.00 30.23 -12.27
C ALA A 16 33.19 29.18 -11.46
N LEU A 17 33.31 27.92 -11.93
CA LEU A 17 33.20 26.62 -11.25
C LEU A 17 31.94 26.25 -10.45
N LEU A 18 31.09 25.42 -11.08
CA LEU A 18 30.35 24.32 -10.43
C LEU A 18 30.20 23.17 -11.44
N VAL A 19 30.81 22.03 -11.12
CA VAL A 19 30.63 20.76 -11.86
C VAL A 19 29.26 20.19 -11.51
N PRO A 20 28.35 19.90 -12.47
CA PRO A 20 27.10 19.22 -12.16
C PRO A 20 27.33 17.73 -11.96
N ILE A 21 26.81 17.23 -10.85
CA ILE A 21 26.64 15.82 -10.48
C ILE A 21 25.84 15.11 -11.58
N ALA A 22 26.37 13.99 -12.08
CA ALA A 22 25.70 13.13 -13.04
C ALA A 22 24.42 12.54 -12.42
N VAL A 23 23.27 12.96 -12.94
CA VAL A 23 21.98 12.34 -12.67
C VAL A 23 21.94 11.02 -13.43
N THR A 24 21.83 9.91 -12.72
CA THR A 24 21.56 8.59 -13.30
C THR A 24 20.19 8.60 -14.00
N PRO A 25 20.07 8.14 -15.26
CA PRO A 25 18.78 8.12 -15.96
C PRO A 25 17.86 7.04 -15.38
N SER A 26 16.57 7.33 -15.38
CA SER A 26 15.52 6.40 -14.94
C SER A 26 15.43 5.22 -15.92
N PHE A 27 15.22 4.01 -15.38
CA PHE A 27 14.99 2.83 -16.20
C PHE A 27 13.68 2.99 -16.98
N ALA A 28 13.78 3.14 -18.30
CA ALA A 28 12.65 3.07 -19.22
C ALA A 28 12.18 1.61 -19.31
N GLN A 29 10.86 1.41 -19.31
CA GLN A 29 10.23 0.11 -19.50
C GLN A 29 10.63 -0.45 -20.88
N GLU A 30 11.26 -1.64 -20.91
CA GLU A 30 11.71 -2.26 -22.16
C GLU A 30 10.48 -2.74 -22.96
N ALA A 31 10.32 -2.24 -24.20
CA ALA A 31 9.19 -2.59 -25.04
C ALA A 31 9.27 -4.05 -25.55
N ALA A 32 8.11 -4.68 -25.72
CA ALA A 32 7.99 -6.05 -26.21
C ALA A 32 8.44 -6.17 -27.68
N THR A 33 9.12 -7.26 -28.03
CA THR A 33 9.49 -7.57 -29.43
C THR A 33 8.25 -7.96 -30.23
N VAL A 34 8.02 -7.32 -31.38
CA VAL A 34 6.87 -7.59 -32.25
C VAL A 34 7.25 -8.28 -33.57
N GLY A 35 6.34 -9.09 -34.13
CA GLY A 35 6.55 -9.77 -35.41
C GLY A 35 6.12 -8.96 -36.64
N ALA A 36 6.06 -9.62 -37.80
CA ALA A 36 5.53 -9.04 -39.03
C ALA A 36 4.09 -8.54 -38.87
N GLY A 37 3.79 -7.40 -39.48
CA GLY A 37 2.49 -6.73 -39.37
C GLY A 37 2.64 -5.20 -39.32
N ARG A 38 1.49 -4.52 -39.29
CA ARG A 38 1.42 -3.08 -38.99
C ARG A 38 1.23 -2.89 -37.48
N HIS A 39 2.04 -2.01 -36.92
CA HIS A 39 2.06 -1.63 -35.52
C HIS A 39 1.75 -0.14 -35.42
N GLU A 40 0.59 0.19 -34.86
CA GLU A 40 0.12 1.56 -34.70
C GLU A 40 0.92 2.27 -33.58
N GLU A 41 0.80 3.59 -33.48
CA GLU A 41 1.44 4.43 -32.48
C GLU A 41 1.12 4.03 -31.02
N THR A 42 0.05 3.25 -30.81
CA THR A 42 -0.38 2.71 -29.52
C THR A 42 -0.01 1.25 -29.29
N SER A 43 0.66 0.58 -30.24
CA SER A 43 1.05 -0.83 -30.11
C SER A 43 2.03 -1.05 -28.95
N THR A 44 1.89 -2.19 -28.27
CA THR A 44 2.68 -2.56 -27.08
C THR A 44 4.19 -2.69 -27.31
N GLY A 45 4.63 -2.78 -28.57
CA GLY A 45 6.05 -2.78 -28.96
C GLY A 45 6.66 -1.38 -29.19
N VAL A 46 5.85 -0.33 -29.18
CA VAL A 46 6.32 1.06 -29.37
C VAL A 46 6.68 1.66 -28.01
N ALA A 47 7.94 2.03 -27.82
CA ALA A 47 8.38 2.85 -26.68
C ALA A 47 8.50 4.31 -27.09
N LEU A 48 7.96 5.22 -26.28
CA LEU A 48 8.04 6.66 -26.46
C LEU A 48 8.91 7.29 -25.37
N THR A 49 9.83 8.17 -25.74
CA THR A 49 10.58 9.03 -24.83
C THR A 49 10.30 10.49 -25.15
N GLY A 50 10.14 11.31 -24.11
CA GLY A 50 9.75 12.72 -24.25
C GLY A 50 8.24 12.94 -24.21
N LYS A 51 7.80 14.18 -24.44
CA LYS A 51 6.38 14.56 -24.38
C LYS A 51 5.73 14.37 -25.75
N TRP A 52 4.91 13.33 -25.88
CA TRP A 52 4.08 13.05 -27.05
C TRP A 52 2.62 13.41 -26.81
N SER A 53 1.94 13.91 -27.83
CA SER A 53 0.53 14.28 -27.81
C SER A 53 -0.21 13.52 -28.91
N LYS A 54 -1.41 13.02 -28.60
CA LYS A 54 -2.26 12.31 -29.57
C LYS A 54 -2.99 13.28 -30.49
N LEU A 55 -3.06 12.96 -31.77
CA LEU A 55 -3.91 13.59 -32.76
C LEU A 55 -4.88 12.55 -33.32
N THR A 56 -6.18 12.78 -33.18
CA THR A 56 -7.20 11.92 -33.79
C THR A 56 -7.57 12.49 -35.15
N ASN A 57 -7.40 11.69 -36.22
CA ASN A 57 -7.80 12.04 -37.57
C ASN A 57 -8.02 10.76 -38.38
N ALA A 58 -9.17 10.63 -39.05
CA ALA A 58 -9.53 9.44 -39.81
C ALA A 58 -8.62 9.15 -41.02
N GLN A 59 -7.76 10.09 -41.41
CA GLN A 59 -6.78 9.93 -42.49
C GLN A 59 -5.44 9.34 -42.02
N ASP A 60 -5.16 9.37 -40.70
CA ASP A 60 -4.01 8.68 -40.11
C ASP A 60 -4.30 7.17 -39.99
N SER A 61 -3.26 6.33 -39.99
CA SER A 61 -3.42 4.88 -39.78
C SER A 61 -4.07 4.62 -38.42
N GLY A 62 -5.00 3.66 -38.36
CA GLY A 62 -5.77 3.39 -37.15
C GLY A 62 -6.66 4.55 -36.65
N GLY A 63 -6.75 5.67 -37.38
CA GLY A 63 -7.53 6.86 -37.03
C GLY A 63 -6.83 7.85 -36.08
N SER A 64 -5.55 7.66 -35.76
CA SER A 64 -4.78 8.60 -34.94
C SER A 64 -3.27 8.50 -35.13
N SER A 65 -2.55 9.54 -34.69
CA SER A 65 -1.08 9.59 -34.66
C SER A 65 -0.57 10.27 -33.39
N TYR A 66 0.71 10.07 -33.05
CA TYR A 66 1.41 10.82 -32.00
C TYR A 66 2.32 11.88 -32.60
N TYR A 67 2.39 13.06 -31.95
CA TYR A 67 3.36 14.10 -32.30
C TYR A 67 4.07 14.70 -31.09
N ALA A 68 5.28 15.21 -31.30
CA ALA A 68 6.09 15.89 -30.29
C ALA A 68 6.69 17.18 -30.87
N SER A 69 6.68 18.26 -30.10
CA SER A 69 7.22 19.58 -30.47
C SER A 69 8.57 19.91 -29.81
N GLY A 70 9.18 18.96 -29.09
CA GLY A 70 10.47 19.10 -28.41
C GLY A 70 11.36 17.87 -28.57
N GLN A 71 12.38 17.74 -27.70
CA GLN A 71 13.24 16.56 -27.63
C GLN A 71 12.40 15.32 -27.30
N ALA A 72 12.35 14.39 -28.23
CA ALA A 72 11.54 13.18 -28.14
C ALA A 72 12.10 12.11 -29.06
N SER A 73 11.92 10.85 -28.69
CA SER A 73 12.22 9.71 -29.53
C SER A 73 11.13 8.65 -29.41
N PHE A 74 11.08 7.75 -30.39
CA PHE A 74 10.33 6.51 -30.28
C PHE A 74 11.17 5.34 -30.80
N SER A 75 10.90 4.14 -30.32
CA SER A 75 11.57 2.93 -30.79
C SER A 75 10.61 1.76 -30.92
N LEU A 76 10.91 0.85 -31.85
CA LEU A 76 10.23 -0.44 -32.02
C LEU A 76 11.28 -1.55 -32.07
N ARG A 77 11.15 -2.54 -31.18
CA ARG A 77 11.91 -3.80 -31.27
C ARG A 77 11.07 -4.81 -32.05
N PHE A 78 11.61 -5.38 -33.12
CA PHE A 78 10.86 -6.29 -34.00
C PHE A 78 11.69 -7.48 -34.48
N THR A 79 11.01 -8.51 -34.98
CA THR A 79 11.59 -9.60 -35.78
C THR A 79 10.96 -9.59 -37.17
N GLY A 80 11.79 -9.46 -38.20
CA GLY A 80 11.37 -9.38 -39.59
C GLY A 80 12.54 -8.95 -40.48
N THR A 81 12.35 -9.04 -41.79
CA THR A 81 13.36 -8.75 -42.82
C THR A 81 13.21 -7.35 -43.43
N SER A 82 12.18 -6.60 -43.05
CA SER A 82 12.03 -5.18 -43.39
C SER A 82 11.28 -4.39 -42.31
N VAL A 83 11.51 -3.08 -42.27
CA VAL A 83 10.71 -2.13 -41.48
C VAL A 83 10.49 -0.81 -42.24
N SER A 84 9.27 -0.28 -42.16
CA SER A 84 8.88 1.02 -42.71
C SER A 84 8.24 1.89 -41.64
N TRP A 85 8.62 3.17 -41.59
CA TRP A 85 8.05 4.17 -40.72
C TRP A 85 7.06 5.06 -41.47
N LEU A 86 5.83 5.09 -40.97
CA LEU A 86 4.75 5.94 -41.46
C LEU A 86 4.55 7.13 -40.53
N ALA A 87 4.37 8.30 -41.13
CA ALA A 87 4.11 9.54 -40.42
C ALA A 87 3.27 10.51 -41.25
N ARG A 88 2.67 11.48 -40.56
CA ARG A 88 2.21 12.72 -41.18
C ARG A 88 3.42 13.60 -41.56
N THR A 89 3.40 14.16 -42.77
CA THR A 89 4.27 15.28 -43.17
C THR A 89 3.48 16.58 -43.16
N SER A 90 4.03 17.68 -42.64
CA SER A 90 3.30 18.94 -42.45
C SER A 90 4.22 20.15 -42.61
N PRO A 91 3.68 21.39 -42.70
CA PRO A 91 4.50 22.60 -42.67
C PRO A 91 5.31 22.75 -41.38
N SER A 92 4.84 22.18 -40.27
CA SER A 92 5.48 22.25 -38.95
C SER A 92 6.47 21.12 -38.65
N SER A 93 6.58 20.14 -39.55
CA SER A 93 7.41 18.95 -39.35
C SER A 93 8.90 19.25 -39.45
N GLY A 94 9.66 18.74 -38.48
CA GLY A 94 11.11 18.85 -38.41
C GLY A 94 11.86 17.63 -38.95
N ILE A 95 13.18 17.65 -38.73
CA ILE A 95 14.11 16.60 -39.14
C ILE A 95 14.34 15.64 -37.96
N SER A 96 14.18 14.33 -38.18
CA SER A 96 14.54 13.30 -37.19
C SER A 96 15.71 12.44 -37.67
N SER A 97 16.54 11.95 -36.76
CA SER A 97 17.53 10.91 -37.04
C SER A 97 16.90 9.54 -36.86
N VAL A 98 17.22 8.61 -37.76
CA VAL A 98 16.84 7.20 -37.68
C VAL A 98 18.08 6.39 -37.38
N SER A 99 18.03 5.57 -36.33
CA SER A 99 19.02 4.54 -36.05
C SER A 99 18.39 3.16 -36.13
N LEU A 100 19.12 2.21 -36.69
CA LEU A 100 18.77 0.80 -36.70
C LEU A 100 19.87 0.04 -35.95
N ASP A 101 19.48 -0.78 -34.98
CA ASP A 101 20.37 -1.61 -34.16
C ASP A 101 21.49 -0.80 -33.48
N GLY A 102 21.14 0.40 -33.01
CA GLY A 102 22.04 1.33 -32.34
C GLY A 102 22.92 2.18 -33.27
N ALA A 103 22.95 1.90 -34.58
CA ALA A 103 23.69 2.69 -35.56
C ALA A 103 22.78 3.72 -36.26
N VAL A 104 23.17 4.99 -36.31
CA VAL A 104 22.43 6.01 -37.08
C VAL A 104 22.55 5.72 -38.58
N VAL A 105 21.42 5.42 -39.23
CA VAL A 105 21.34 5.03 -40.64
C VAL A 105 20.85 6.16 -41.55
N GLY A 106 20.43 7.29 -40.99
CA GLY A 106 20.11 8.48 -41.76
C GLY A 106 19.31 9.53 -40.99
N THR A 107 18.92 10.59 -41.69
CA THR A 107 17.96 11.59 -41.19
C THR A 107 16.81 11.75 -42.16
N VAL A 108 15.62 12.02 -41.64
CA VAL A 108 14.39 12.16 -42.40
C VAL A 108 13.82 13.55 -42.16
N ASP A 109 13.73 14.34 -43.23
CA ASP A 109 13.00 15.60 -43.27
C ASP A 109 11.54 15.34 -43.67
N ARG A 110 10.60 15.69 -42.79
CA ARG A 110 9.17 15.44 -42.99
C ARG A 110 8.39 16.69 -43.38
N TYR A 111 9.07 17.77 -43.78
CA TYR A 111 8.39 18.96 -44.27
C TYR A 111 7.57 18.68 -45.53
N SER A 112 6.36 19.23 -45.55
CA SER A 112 5.54 19.38 -46.75
C SER A 112 4.79 20.71 -46.65
N PRO A 113 4.58 21.45 -47.77
CA PRO A 113 3.83 22.72 -47.74
C PRO A 113 2.35 22.55 -47.33
N SER A 114 1.83 21.32 -47.33
CA SER A 114 0.52 20.94 -46.81
C SER A 114 0.58 19.62 -46.05
N ASP A 115 -0.40 19.37 -45.19
CA ASP A 115 -0.53 18.10 -44.47
C ASP A 115 -0.75 16.93 -45.44
N LYS A 116 0.07 15.89 -45.33
CA LYS A 116 -0.12 14.59 -45.99
C LYS A 116 -0.03 13.48 -44.95
N PHE A 117 -0.98 12.56 -44.99
CA PHE A 117 -1.21 11.52 -43.98
C PHE A 117 -0.72 10.17 -44.49
N ASN A 118 -0.43 9.21 -43.60
CA ASN A 118 -0.08 7.84 -43.95
C ASN A 118 1.11 7.74 -44.93
N GLN A 119 2.10 8.64 -44.81
CA GLN A 119 3.26 8.68 -45.70
C GLN A 119 4.35 7.76 -45.17
N ILE A 120 4.89 6.87 -46.00
CA ILE A 120 6.13 6.16 -45.68
C ILE A 120 7.26 7.18 -45.80
N VAL A 121 7.75 7.65 -44.65
CA VAL A 121 8.80 8.67 -44.59
C VAL A 121 10.19 8.06 -44.51
N TRP A 122 10.28 6.77 -44.21
CA TRP A 122 11.53 5.99 -44.23
C TRP A 122 11.25 4.49 -44.30
N SER A 123 12.10 3.73 -44.99
CA SER A 123 12.03 2.26 -45.02
C SER A 123 13.41 1.63 -45.14
N ARG A 124 13.50 0.36 -44.73
CA ARG A 124 14.67 -0.48 -44.91
C ARG A 124 14.24 -1.94 -45.13
N ASP A 125 14.59 -2.46 -46.29
CA ASP A 125 14.43 -3.87 -46.67
C ASP A 125 15.76 -4.63 -46.55
N GLY A 126 15.70 -5.95 -46.73
CA GLY A 126 16.89 -6.80 -46.74
C GLY A 126 17.64 -6.83 -45.41
N LEU A 127 16.93 -6.63 -44.30
CA LEU A 127 17.49 -6.82 -42.98
C LEU A 127 17.83 -8.31 -42.80
N GLY A 128 19.04 -8.59 -42.31
CA GLY A 128 19.44 -9.96 -42.00
C GLY A 128 18.53 -10.54 -40.92
N ALA A 129 18.18 -11.81 -40.98
CA ALA A 129 17.25 -12.41 -40.03
C ALA A 129 17.72 -12.24 -38.57
N GLY A 130 16.89 -11.62 -37.72
CA GLY A 130 17.23 -11.33 -36.32
C GLY A 130 16.21 -10.42 -35.63
N SER A 131 16.44 -10.12 -34.35
CA SER A 131 15.72 -9.03 -33.68
C SER A 131 16.40 -7.71 -33.98
N HIS A 132 15.62 -6.75 -34.46
CA HIS A 132 16.08 -5.42 -34.77
C HIS A 132 15.44 -4.39 -33.85
N VAL A 133 16.10 -3.25 -33.67
CA VAL A 133 15.55 -2.08 -32.99
C VAL A 133 15.70 -0.87 -33.91
N ILE A 134 14.57 -0.36 -34.41
CA ILE A 134 14.54 0.99 -34.99
C ILE A 134 14.30 2.00 -33.87
N THR A 135 15.10 3.06 -33.82
CA THR A 135 14.89 4.22 -32.95
C THR A 135 14.92 5.49 -33.78
N VAL A 136 13.93 6.35 -33.59
CA VAL A 136 13.83 7.63 -34.27
C VAL A 136 13.85 8.74 -33.23
N THR A 137 14.75 9.70 -33.41
CA THR A 137 14.94 10.81 -32.46
C THR A 137 14.76 12.15 -33.15
N SER A 138 13.96 13.02 -32.57
CA SER A 138 13.81 14.41 -33.01
C SER A 138 15.14 15.13 -32.87
N THR A 139 15.66 15.72 -33.96
CA THR A 139 16.95 16.43 -33.90
C THR A 139 16.80 17.87 -33.40
N GLY A 140 15.57 18.37 -33.24
CA GLY A 140 15.30 19.79 -32.99
C GLY A 140 15.63 20.72 -34.17
N ARG A 141 16.03 20.17 -35.33
CA ARG A 141 16.29 20.94 -36.55
C ARG A 141 15.09 20.87 -37.49
N LYS A 142 15.00 21.86 -38.38
CA LYS A 142 14.03 21.94 -39.48
C LYS A 142 14.71 22.53 -40.71
N ASN A 143 14.17 22.26 -41.90
CA ASN A 143 14.59 23.01 -43.07
C ASN A 143 14.02 24.45 -43.05
N ALA A 144 14.52 25.31 -43.95
CA ALA A 144 14.17 26.73 -43.96
C ALA A 144 12.68 27.00 -44.29
N ALA A 145 12.02 26.09 -45.01
CA ALA A 145 10.62 26.23 -45.43
C ALA A 145 9.62 25.77 -44.35
N ALA A 146 10.07 24.97 -43.38
CA ALA A 146 9.25 24.50 -42.28
C ALA A 146 8.98 25.60 -41.24
N SER A 147 7.78 25.63 -40.68
CA SER A 147 7.40 26.55 -39.60
C SER A 147 7.85 26.05 -38.22
N GLY A 148 8.02 24.74 -38.03
CA GLY A 148 8.34 24.11 -36.74
C GLY A 148 9.28 22.92 -36.85
N THR A 149 9.49 22.21 -35.73
CA THR A 149 10.42 21.08 -35.59
C THR A 149 9.70 19.80 -35.14
N SER A 150 8.42 19.61 -35.46
CA SER A 150 7.64 18.51 -34.89
C SER A 150 8.08 17.13 -35.41
N SER A 151 8.00 16.12 -34.54
CA SER A 151 8.14 14.71 -34.90
C SER A 151 6.80 14.00 -34.81
N HIS A 152 6.52 13.13 -35.77
CA HIS A 152 5.23 12.44 -35.91
C HIS A 152 5.45 10.92 -36.01
N LEU A 153 4.64 10.14 -35.30
CA LEU A 153 4.55 8.69 -35.41
C LEU A 153 3.09 8.34 -35.74
N ASP A 154 2.87 7.76 -36.90
CA ASP A 154 1.57 7.22 -37.32
C ASP A 154 1.58 5.70 -37.10
N ALA A 155 2.39 4.98 -37.88
CA ALA A 155 2.56 3.52 -37.72
C ALA A 155 3.96 3.05 -38.12
N MET A 156 4.24 1.78 -37.80
CA MET A 156 5.39 1.01 -38.27
C MET A 156 4.90 -0.23 -39.01
N VAL A 157 5.49 -0.58 -40.14
CA VAL A 157 5.17 -1.81 -40.88
C VAL A 157 6.40 -2.70 -40.93
N VAL A 158 6.28 -3.91 -40.40
CA VAL A 158 7.30 -4.97 -40.42
C VAL A 158 6.85 -6.07 -41.37
N LYS A 159 7.75 -6.59 -42.22
CA LYS A 159 7.48 -7.80 -43.01
C LYS A 159 8.53 -8.87 -42.71
N ASP A 160 8.13 -10.13 -42.84
CA ASP A 160 9.01 -11.29 -42.82
C ASP A 160 8.76 -12.12 -44.08
N GLU A 161 9.72 -12.11 -45.00
CA GLU A 161 9.65 -12.77 -46.31
C GLU A 161 10.46 -14.09 -46.37
N SER A 162 10.83 -14.70 -45.24
CA SER A 162 11.66 -15.93 -45.21
C SER A 162 10.86 -17.26 -45.18
N ILE A 163 11.29 -18.26 -45.96
CA ILE A 163 10.74 -19.65 -46.03
C ILE A 163 11.51 -20.67 -45.17
N ALA A 164 12.23 -20.22 -44.13
CA ALA A 164 13.09 -21.09 -43.32
C ALA A 164 12.30 -21.85 -42.24
N VAL A 165 12.46 -23.17 -42.17
CA VAL A 165 11.84 -24.00 -41.13
C VAL A 165 12.60 -23.95 -39.80
N GLY A 166 11.92 -24.09 -38.66
CA GLY A 166 12.55 -24.05 -37.33
C GLY A 166 13.23 -25.37 -36.90
N PRO A 167 13.53 -25.53 -35.59
CA PRO A 167 13.95 -26.82 -35.04
C PRO A 167 12.85 -27.88 -35.18
N GLY A 168 13.21 -29.08 -35.61
CA GLY A 168 12.27 -30.16 -35.90
C GLY A 168 12.88 -31.30 -36.70
N VAL A 169 12.08 -32.35 -36.91
CA VAL A 169 12.40 -33.45 -37.82
C VAL A 169 11.59 -33.24 -39.09
N TYR A 170 12.28 -33.08 -40.21
CA TYR A 170 11.72 -32.83 -41.52
C TYR A 170 11.91 -34.08 -42.36
N GLN A 171 10.84 -34.86 -42.47
CA GLN A 171 10.83 -36.10 -43.25
C GLN A 171 11.03 -35.78 -44.74
N GLN A 172 11.43 -36.78 -45.52
CA GLN A 172 11.66 -36.67 -46.95
C GLN A 172 10.44 -36.22 -47.78
N ASP A 173 9.23 -36.23 -47.21
CA ASP A 173 7.99 -35.74 -47.83
C ASP A 173 7.46 -34.43 -47.23
N ASP A 174 8.25 -33.78 -46.37
CA ASP A 174 7.90 -32.47 -45.83
C ASP A 174 7.81 -31.42 -46.95
N PRO A 175 6.76 -30.59 -46.99
CA PRO A 175 6.54 -29.62 -48.07
C PRO A 175 7.63 -28.52 -48.13
N ASN A 176 8.43 -28.37 -47.09
CA ASN A 176 9.54 -27.41 -47.06
C ASN A 176 10.86 -27.98 -47.60
N LEU A 177 10.90 -29.27 -47.94
CA LEU A 177 12.04 -29.89 -48.61
C LEU A 177 11.89 -29.78 -50.13
N THR A 178 12.95 -29.33 -50.80
CA THR A 178 13.00 -29.33 -52.27
C THR A 178 13.83 -30.51 -52.77
N LEU A 179 13.17 -31.47 -53.41
CA LEU A 179 13.82 -32.59 -54.10
C LEU A 179 13.94 -32.29 -55.59
N THR A 180 15.15 -32.40 -56.15
CA THR A 180 15.37 -32.32 -57.61
C THR A 180 15.97 -33.63 -58.14
N GLY A 181 15.64 -33.97 -59.38
CA GLY A 181 16.01 -35.25 -60.00
C GLY A 181 15.01 -36.38 -59.73
N ALA A 182 15.35 -37.60 -60.20
CA ALA A 182 14.47 -38.76 -60.10
C ALA A 182 14.60 -39.46 -58.74
N TRP A 183 13.75 -39.08 -57.79
CA TRP A 183 13.63 -39.74 -56.48
C TRP A 183 12.53 -40.81 -56.49
N THR A 184 12.81 -41.97 -55.91
CA THR A 184 11.86 -43.06 -55.68
C THR A 184 11.57 -43.18 -54.18
N ARG A 185 10.30 -43.02 -53.80
CA ARG A 185 9.85 -43.21 -52.42
C ARG A 185 9.57 -44.69 -52.15
N SER A 186 9.98 -45.17 -50.98
CA SER A 186 9.73 -46.54 -50.52
C SER A 186 9.11 -46.54 -49.12
N ALA A 187 8.22 -47.50 -48.85
CA ALA A 187 7.61 -47.68 -47.54
C ALA A 187 8.32 -48.81 -46.77
N ASN A 188 8.77 -48.49 -45.56
CA ASN A 188 9.39 -49.44 -44.65
C ASN A 188 9.25 -48.94 -43.21
N ALA A 189 8.68 -49.74 -42.32
CA ALA A 189 8.45 -49.37 -40.92
C ALA A 189 9.74 -49.08 -40.13
N ALA A 190 10.91 -49.50 -40.63
CA ALA A 190 12.20 -49.21 -40.03
C ALA A 190 12.74 -47.80 -40.36
N ASP A 191 12.20 -47.11 -41.37
CA ASP A 191 12.54 -45.71 -41.68
C ASP A 191 11.80 -44.73 -40.74
N SER A 192 12.35 -43.53 -40.54
CA SER A 192 11.66 -42.48 -39.78
C SER A 192 10.33 -42.14 -40.46
N GLY A 193 9.24 -42.11 -39.70
CA GLY A 193 7.90 -41.88 -40.28
C GLY A 193 7.42 -42.96 -41.26
N GLY A 194 8.09 -44.11 -41.34
CA GLY A 194 7.67 -45.29 -42.09
C GLY A 194 7.94 -45.25 -43.60
N THR A 195 8.60 -44.22 -44.12
CA THR A 195 8.94 -44.10 -45.55
C THR A 195 10.26 -43.36 -45.75
N SER A 196 10.93 -43.59 -46.88
CA SER A 196 12.17 -42.89 -47.26
C SER A 196 12.24 -42.68 -48.78
N SER A 197 13.12 -41.80 -49.23
CA SER A 197 13.34 -41.49 -50.65
C SER A 197 14.77 -41.84 -51.06
N SER A 198 14.92 -42.44 -52.24
CA SER A 198 16.23 -42.77 -52.79
C SER A 198 16.39 -42.37 -54.26
N ALA A 199 17.62 -42.13 -54.70
CA ALA A 199 17.94 -41.74 -56.07
C ALA A 199 19.19 -42.48 -56.58
N SER A 200 19.22 -42.91 -57.83
CA SER A 200 20.36 -43.62 -58.44
C SER A 200 20.98 -42.89 -59.65
N ALA A 201 20.54 -41.64 -59.88
CA ALA A 201 21.04 -40.72 -60.89
C ALA A 201 21.12 -39.30 -60.30
N THR A 202 21.52 -38.31 -61.10
CA THR A 202 21.65 -36.89 -60.68
C THR A 202 20.41 -36.41 -59.93
N ALA A 203 20.59 -36.12 -58.65
CA ALA A 203 19.53 -35.73 -57.73
C ALA A 203 20.09 -34.92 -56.56
N THR A 204 19.29 -33.98 -56.05
CA THR A 204 19.58 -33.23 -54.83
C THR A 204 18.37 -33.18 -53.89
N ALA A 205 18.62 -32.98 -52.60
CA ALA A 205 17.61 -32.61 -51.62
C ALA A 205 18.09 -31.40 -50.82
N THR A 206 17.25 -30.37 -50.74
CA THR A 206 17.59 -29.08 -50.12
C THR A 206 16.58 -28.71 -49.04
N LEU A 207 17.08 -28.23 -47.89
CA LEU A 207 16.28 -27.66 -46.80
C LEU A 207 16.88 -26.31 -46.38
N THR A 208 16.03 -25.28 -46.30
CA THR A 208 16.39 -23.99 -45.67
C THR A 208 15.79 -23.95 -44.27
N PHE A 209 16.62 -23.76 -43.24
CA PHE A 209 16.24 -23.88 -41.84
C PHE A 209 16.84 -22.80 -40.96
N ARG A 210 16.26 -22.57 -39.78
CA ARG A 210 16.82 -21.77 -38.70
C ARG A 210 17.19 -22.67 -37.52
N GLY A 211 18.48 -22.76 -37.20
CA GLY A 211 18.96 -23.62 -36.11
C GLY A 211 20.48 -23.56 -35.98
N THR A 212 21.02 -24.15 -34.91
CA THR A 212 22.45 -24.17 -34.61
C THR A 212 23.10 -25.53 -34.89
N ASP A 213 22.31 -26.53 -35.27
CA ASP A 213 22.76 -27.89 -35.54
C ASP A 213 21.82 -28.53 -36.58
N ILE A 214 22.41 -29.28 -37.52
CA ILE A 214 21.69 -29.97 -38.59
C ILE A 214 22.24 -31.38 -38.75
N SER A 215 21.34 -32.36 -38.82
CA SER A 215 21.67 -33.75 -39.18
C SER A 215 20.95 -34.17 -40.46
N TRP A 216 21.62 -34.97 -41.27
CA TRP A 216 21.02 -35.77 -42.35
C TRP A 216 20.87 -37.20 -41.86
N ILE A 217 19.63 -37.69 -41.83
CA ILE A 217 19.26 -39.04 -41.47
C ILE A 217 19.00 -39.84 -42.76
N GLY A 218 19.52 -41.05 -42.82
CA GLY A 218 19.30 -41.95 -43.95
C GLY A 218 19.75 -43.38 -43.68
N ARG A 219 19.68 -44.21 -44.71
CA ARG A 219 20.02 -45.63 -44.63
C ARG A 219 21.42 -45.89 -45.20
N LYS A 220 22.23 -46.68 -44.49
CA LYS A 220 23.41 -47.32 -45.08
C LYS A 220 23.03 -48.68 -45.63
N SER A 221 23.54 -49.03 -46.81
CA SER A 221 23.22 -50.30 -47.47
C SER A 221 24.31 -50.76 -48.42
N SER A 222 24.23 -52.02 -48.88
CA SER A 222 25.19 -52.56 -49.84
C SER A 222 25.16 -51.84 -51.19
N ALA A 223 24.06 -51.14 -51.51
CA ALA A 223 23.90 -50.33 -52.72
C ALA A 223 24.13 -48.82 -52.48
N GLY A 224 24.54 -48.43 -51.26
CA GLY A 224 24.80 -47.06 -50.87
C GLY A 224 26.08 -46.49 -51.50
N GLY A 225 25.93 -45.40 -52.25
CA GLY A 225 27.05 -44.65 -52.82
C GLY A 225 27.55 -43.53 -51.93
N ILE A 226 28.51 -42.77 -52.43
CA ILE A 226 29.04 -41.57 -51.78
C ILE A 226 28.10 -40.38 -52.10
N GLY A 227 27.65 -39.65 -51.07
CA GLY A 227 26.85 -38.43 -51.23
C GLY A 227 27.67 -37.18 -50.87
N ALA A 228 27.51 -36.08 -51.60
CA ALA A 228 28.10 -34.81 -51.21
C ALA A 228 27.12 -34.02 -50.33
N VAL A 229 27.65 -33.20 -49.43
CA VAL A 229 26.86 -32.28 -48.60
C VAL A 229 27.39 -30.87 -48.82
N VAL A 230 26.49 -29.92 -49.09
CA VAL A 230 26.78 -28.49 -49.19
C VAL A 230 25.97 -27.80 -48.10
N LEU A 231 26.62 -27.03 -47.24
CA LEU A 231 25.99 -26.28 -46.16
C LEU A 231 26.35 -24.80 -46.33
N ASP A 232 25.34 -23.96 -46.48
CA ASP A 232 25.47 -22.52 -46.76
C ASP A 232 26.35 -22.21 -47.98
N GLY A 233 26.25 -23.03 -49.02
CA GLY A 233 27.09 -22.93 -50.23
C GLY A 233 28.52 -23.45 -50.05
N ILE A 234 28.90 -23.92 -48.86
CA ILE A 234 30.21 -24.49 -48.56
C ILE A 234 30.14 -26.01 -48.60
N ARG A 235 30.96 -26.62 -49.46
CA ARG A 235 31.06 -28.08 -49.58
C ARG A 235 31.70 -28.69 -48.33
N GLN A 236 31.02 -29.68 -47.77
CA GLN A 236 31.43 -30.48 -46.62
C GLN A 236 32.06 -31.81 -47.09
N PRO A 237 32.73 -32.58 -46.20
CA PRO A 237 33.23 -33.90 -46.55
C PRO A 237 32.14 -34.81 -47.13
N ASP A 238 32.45 -35.49 -48.24
CA ASP A 238 31.55 -36.44 -48.87
C ASP A 238 31.28 -37.63 -47.90
N VAL A 239 30.04 -38.13 -47.89
CA VAL A 239 29.55 -39.16 -46.97
C VAL A 239 29.46 -40.51 -47.65
N ASP A 240 30.22 -41.49 -47.17
CA ASP A 240 30.13 -42.89 -47.58
C ASP A 240 28.99 -43.62 -46.84
N ARG A 241 28.03 -44.13 -47.62
CA ARG A 241 26.80 -44.74 -47.12
C ARG A 241 26.74 -46.25 -47.35
N TYR A 242 27.89 -46.86 -47.61
CA TYR A 242 28.01 -48.31 -47.65
C TYR A 242 27.84 -48.95 -46.27
N SER A 243 27.09 -50.05 -46.23
CA SER A 243 27.12 -51.04 -45.16
C SER A 243 26.83 -52.43 -45.77
N PRO A 244 27.42 -53.53 -45.27
CA PRO A 244 27.03 -54.87 -45.70
C PRO A 244 25.58 -55.24 -45.33
N THR A 245 24.98 -54.52 -44.37
CA THR A 245 23.58 -54.66 -43.92
C THR A 245 22.76 -53.42 -44.27
N ASN A 246 21.44 -53.50 -44.13
CA ASN A 246 20.57 -52.31 -44.17
C ASN A 246 20.50 -51.71 -42.77
N ASP A 247 21.22 -50.61 -42.56
CA ASP A 247 21.24 -49.90 -41.28
C ASP A 247 20.35 -48.66 -41.43
N TYR A 248 19.20 -48.69 -40.77
CA TYR A 248 18.15 -47.68 -40.87
C TYR A 248 18.38 -46.52 -39.91
N GLN A 249 17.82 -45.33 -40.23
CA GLN A 249 17.86 -44.13 -39.38
C GLN A 249 19.26 -43.70 -38.90
N GLN A 250 20.27 -43.89 -39.74
CA GLN A 250 21.65 -43.51 -39.40
C GLN A 250 21.84 -42.01 -39.56
N GLU A 251 22.56 -41.38 -38.63
CA GLU A 251 23.05 -40.01 -38.76
C GLU A 251 24.23 -40.01 -39.74
N LEU A 252 23.92 -39.80 -41.02
CA LEU A 252 24.88 -39.89 -42.12
C LEU A 252 25.81 -38.67 -42.16
N PHE A 253 25.29 -37.52 -41.77
CA PHE A 253 26.04 -36.28 -41.61
C PHE A 253 25.46 -35.48 -40.44
N ARG A 254 26.34 -34.77 -39.73
CA ARG A 254 25.93 -33.76 -38.75
C ARG A 254 26.91 -32.61 -38.74
N PHE A 255 26.38 -31.40 -38.75
CA PHE A 255 27.15 -30.18 -38.49
C PHE A 255 26.65 -29.53 -37.21
N ARG A 256 27.58 -29.25 -36.30
CA ARG A 256 27.33 -28.58 -35.02
C ARG A 256 27.90 -27.17 -35.07
N ASP A 257 27.46 -26.31 -34.16
CA ASP A 257 27.98 -24.95 -33.99
C ASP A 257 27.70 -24.01 -35.18
N LEU A 258 26.57 -24.20 -35.85
CA LEU A 258 26.04 -23.15 -36.71
C LEU A 258 25.68 -21.94 -35.85
N ARG A 259 25.96 -20.74 -36.36
CA ARG A 259 25.49 -19.50 -35.72
C ARG A 259 23.97 -19.55 -35.67
N ASP A 260 23.32 -19.03 -34.64
CA ASP A 260 21.85 -18.95 -34.64
C ASP A 260 21.39 -18.03 -35.78
N GLY A 261 20.89 -18.63 -36.86
CA GLY A 261 20.64 -17.96 -38.12
C GLY A 261 19.92 -18.87 -39.10
N VAL A 262 19.62 -18.35 -40.29
CA VAL A 262 19.06 -19.13 -41.40
C VAL A 262 20.19 -19.77 -42.19
N HIS A 263 20.07 -21.06 -42.44
CA HIS A 263 21.03 -21.92 -43.12
C HIS A 263 20.35 -22.71 -44.23
N THR A 264 21.14 -23.18 -45.19
CA THR A 264 20.67 -24.07 -46.25
C THR A 264 21.58 -25.28 -46.33
N ILE A 265 21.01 -26.47 -46.14
CA ILE A 265 21.69 -27.75 -46.42
C ILE A 265 21.20 -28.31 -47.74
N THR A 266 22.13 -28.77 -48.57
CA THR A 266 21.87 -29.52 -49.79
C THR A 266 22.68 -30.82 -49.76
N ILE A 267 22.04 -31.96 -50.01
CA ILE A 267 22.71 -33.23 -50.26
C ILE A 267 22.64 -33.57 -51.74
N GLU A 268 23.72 -34.10 -52.30
CA GLU A 268 23.87 -34.30 -53.75
C GLU A 268 24.37 -35.71 -54.07
N TRP A 269 23.80 -36.30 -55.13
CA TRP A 269 24.29 -37.56 -55.67
C TRP A 269 25.60 -37.34 -56.45
N THR A 270 26.64 -38.14 -56.15
CA THR A 270 27.99 -37.91 -56.72
C THR A 270 28.41 -38.89 -57.81
N ASN A 271 27.60 -39.92 -58.08
CA ASN A 271 27.97 -41.08 -58.90
C ASN A 271 29.21 -41.87 -58.43
N LYS A 272 29.66 -41.70 -57.20
CA LYS A 272 30.85 -42.40 -56.67
C LYS A 272 30.45 -43.54 -55.74
N THR A 273 31.30 -44.55 -55.67
CA THR A 273 31.20 -45.70 -54.77
C THR A 273 32.52 -45.88 -54.02
N ASN A 274 32.49 -46.59 -52.89
CA ASN A 274 33.70 -47.22 -52.38
C ASN A 274 33.91 -48.59 -53.08
N ALA A 275 35.00 -49.29 -52.77
CA ALA A 275 35.33 -50.58 -53.40
C ALA A 275 34.35 -51.72 -53.06
N GLN A 276 33.51 -51.54 -52.04
CA GLN A 276 32.58 -52.56 -51.53
C GLN A 276 31.11 -52.29 -51.92
N SER A 277 30.75 -51.06 -52.32
CA SER A 277 29.40 -50.72 -52.74
C SER A 277 29.03 -51.36 -54.08
N ARG A 278 27.79 -51.83 -54.18
CA ARG A 278 27.18 -52.41 -55.40
C ARG A 278 26.33 -51.42 -56.19
N GLY A 279 26.29 -50.15 -55.78
CA GLY A 279 25.49 -49.11 -56.40
C GLY A 279 25.80 -47.72 -55.83
N THR A 280 25.16 -46.69 -56.39
CA THR A 280 25.41 -45.28 -56.08
C THR A 280 24.27 -44.60 -55.32
N HIS A 281 23.38 -45.33 -54.65
CA HIS A 281 22.08 -44.80 -54.23
C HIS A 281 22.19 -43.61 -53.25
N LEU A 282 21.71 -42.43 -53.68
CA LEU A 282 21.09 -41.31 -52.96
C LEU A 282 20.09 -41.80 -51.89
N HIS A 283 20.15 -41.48 -50.59
CA HIS A 283 19.09 -41.87 -49.64
C HIS A 283 18.81 -40.77 -48.64
N LEU A 284 17.56 -40.35 -48.56
CA LEU A 284 17.05 -39.37 -47.62
C LEU A 284 15.91 -40.00 -46.82
N ASP A 285 16.08 -40.03 -45.51
CA ASP A 285 15.01 -40.35 -44.56
C ASP A 285 14.49 -39.03 -43.97
N ALA A 286 15.35 -38.26 -43.30
CA ALA A 286 14.97 -36.96 -42.75
C ALA A 286 16.14 -35.97 -42.67
N PHE A 287 15.83 -34.70 -42.50
CA PHE A 287 16.73 -33.74 -41.86
C PHE A 287 16.26 -33.46 -40.43
N VAL A 288 17.20 -33.33 -39.49
CA VAL A 288 16.90 -32.95 -38.12
C VAL A 288 17.57 -31.62 -37.83
N VAL A 289 16.74 -30.57 -37.68
CA VAL A 289 17.18 -29.24 -37.29
C VAL A 289 17.09 -29.12 -35.78
N ARG A 290 18.17 -28.68 -35.14
CA ARG A 290 18.20 -28.39 -33.70
C ARG A 290 18.56 -26.92 -33.51
N GLY A 291 17.79 -26.23 -32.68
CA GLY A 291 18.05 -24.84 -32.31
C GLY A 291 19.11 -24.72 -31.22
N ALA A 292 19.50 -23.48 -30.91
CA ALA A 292 20.22 -23.19 -29.67
C ALA A 292 19.37 -23.72 -28.51
N ARG A 293 19.91 -24.62 -27.68
CA ARG A 293 19.23 -25.03 -26.45
C ARG A 293 18.97 -23.76 -25.62
N SER A 294 17.75 -23.60 -25.15
CA SER A 294 17.39 -22.47 -24.29
C SER A 294 18.38 -22.42 -23.13
N PRO A 295 19.02 -21.27 -22.88
CA PRO A 295 19.98 -21.16 -21.79
C PRO A 295 19.28 -21.48 -20.49
N VAL A 296 19.79 -22.48 -19.78
CA VAL A 296 19.25 -22.83 -18.47
C VAL A 296 19.57 -21.73 -17.46
N SER A 297 18.69 -21.54 -16.49
CA SER A 297 18.92 -20.59 -15.39
C SER A 297 19.73 -21.23 -14.26
N ALA A 298 19.87 -20.54 -13.13
CA ALA A 298 20.53 -21.08 -11.95
C ALA A 298 19.92 -22.43 -11.52
N GLY A 299 20.77 -23.40 -11.20
CA GLY A 299 20.35 -24.76 -10.90
C GLY A 299 21.52 -25.76 -10.93
N MET A 300 21.25 -26.98 -10.50
CA MET A 300 22.13 -28.14 -10.68
C MET A 300 21.64 -28.93 -11.90
N PHE A 301 22.56 -29.29 -12.78
CA PHE A 301 22.30 -30.03 -14.01
C PHE A 301 23.17 -31.27 -14.00
N GLU A 302 22.58 -32.37 -13.55
CA GLU A 302 23.20 -33.70 -13.47
C GLU A 302 23.51 -34.24 -14.88
N GLU A 303 24.29 -35.31 -14.98
CA GLU A 303 24.73 -35.88 -16.24
C GLU A 303 23.63 -36.52 -17.10
N ASP A 304 22.47 -36.80 -16.51
CA ASP A 304 21.27 -37.22 -17.22
C ASP A 304 20.28 -36.07 -17.50
N SER A 305 20.62 -34.83 -17.11
CA SER A 305 19.83 -33.66 -17.43
C SER A 305 19.67 -33.53 -18.95
N PRO A 306 18.43 -33.32 -19.45
CA PRO A 306 18.21 -33.11 -20.88
C PRO A 306 18.92 -31.86 -21.42
N ASP A 307 19.30 -30.94 -20.54
CA ASP A 307 19.98 -29.69 -20.87
C ASP A 307 21.49 -29.86 -21.03
N VAL A 308 22.09 -30.88 -20.41
CA VAL A 308 23.51 -31.23 -20.59
C VAL A 308 23.69 -31.96 -21.92
N SER A 309 24.62 -31.51 -22.74
CA SER A 309 24.93 -32.12 -24.03
C SER A 309 26.20 -32.96 -23.91
N LEU A 310 26.05 -34.27 -24.06
CA LEU A 310 27.16 -35.22 -24.03
C LEU A 310 27.57 -35.60 -25.45
N THR A 311 28.87 -35.54 -25.74
CA THR A 311 29.48 -36.01 -26.99
C THR A 311 30.55 -37.05 -26.68
N GLY A 312 30.66 -38.07 -27.54
CA GLY A 312 31.62 -39.17 -27.40
C GLY A 312 31.07 -40.34 -26.56
N PRO A 313 31.82 -41.44 -26.44
CA PRO A 313 31.39 -42.59 -25.66
C PRO A 313 31.50 -42.28 -24.16
N TRP A 314 30.37 -42.42 -23.45
CA TRP A 314 30.26 -42.26 -22.01
C TRP A 314 29.77 -43.55 -21.35
N THR A 315 30.33 -43.90 -20.20
CA THR A 315 29.90 -45.04 -19.37
C THR A 315 29.37 -44.52 -18.05
N ALA A 316 28.15 -44.89 -17.68
CA ALA A 316 27.54 -44.51 -16.41
C ALA A 316 28.04 -45.38 -15.24
N THR A 317 28.03 -44.81 -14.03
CA THR A 317 28.31 -45.49 -12.77
C THR A 317 27.34 -44.95 -11.72
N THR A 318 26.81 -45.83 -10.86
CA THR A 318 25.89 -45.46 -9.78
C THR A 318 26.60 -45.48 -8.43
N SER A 319 26.39 -44.44 -7.61
CA SER A 319 26.92 -44.34 -6.25
C SER A 319 26.13 -43.31 -5.46
N SER A 320 25.68 -43.65 -4.25
CA SER A 320 24.99 -42.71 -3.34
C SER A 320 25.85 -41.52 -2.89
N LEU A 321 27.15 -41.56 -3.19
CA LEU A 321 28.09 -40.48 -2.90
C LEU A 321 28.20 -39.44 -4.03
N ASP A 322 27.78 -39.77 -5.25
CA ASP A 322 27.72 -38.82 -6.39
C ASP A 322 26.50 -37.89 -6.27
N SER A 323 26.50 -36.76 -6.98
CA SER A 323 25.27 -35.95 -7.11
C SER A 323 24.23 -36.76 -7.90
N GLY A 324 22.94 -36.62 -7.57
CA GLY A 324 21.90 -37.42 -8.23
C GLY A 324 22.03 -38.96 -8.14
N GLU A 325 22.94 -39.50 -7.31
CA GLU A 325 23.28 -40.92 -7.19
C GLU A 325 23.95 -41.57 -8.41
N LYS A 326 24.35 -40.78 -9.43
CA LYS A 326 24.91 -41.27 -10.69
C LYS A 326 25.97 -40.32 -11.22
N SER A 327 26.96 -40.86 -11.93
CA SER A 327 27.98 -40.10 -12.64
C SER A 327 28.38 -40.84 -13.92
N ILE A 328 29.14 -40.19 -14.81
CA ILE A 328 29.63 -40.78 -16.06
C ILE A 328 31.15 -40.63 -16.20
N TYR A 329 31.76 -41.51 -16.99
CA TYR A 329 33.16 -41.37 -17.38
C TYR A 329 33.43 -41.77 -18.84
N ALA A 330 34.51 -41.22 -19.41
CA ALA A 330 34.99 -41.54 -20.75
C ALA A 330 36.50 -41.79 -20.76
N ASN A 331 36.95 -42.75 -21.59
CA ASN A 331 38.37 -43.09 -21.79
C ASN A 331 38.89 -42.68 -23.18
N SER A 332 38.17 -41.82 -23.88
CA SER A 332 38.53 -41.31 -25.21
C SER A 332 37.88 -39.95 -25.43
N ARG A 333 38.00 -39.38 -26.64
CA ARG A 333 37.51 -38.04 -26.98
C ARG A 333 36.01 -37.91 -26.72
N SER A 334 35.69 -37.26 -25.60
CA SER A 334 34.34 -36.97 -25.14
C SER A 334 34.26 -35.57 -24.52
N SER A 335 33.08 -34.97 -24.52
CA SER A 335 32.82 -33.69 -23.87
C SER A 335 31.40 -33.60 -23.28
N ALA A 336 31.26 -32.78 -22.24
CA ALA A 336 29.98 -32.38 -21.65
C ALA A 336 29.84 -30.87 -21.75
N THR A 337 28.71 -30.39 -22.26
CA THR A 337 28.47 -28.96 -22.54
C THR A 337 27.13 -28.50 -21.96
N LEU A 338 27.09 -27.28 -21.42
CA LEU A 338 25.86 -26.63 -20.94
C LEU A 338 25.82 -25.16 -21.39
N THR A 339 24.69 -24.74 -21.94
CA THR A 339 24.40 -23.33 -22.23
C THR A 339 23.50 -22.77 -21.14
N PHE A 340 23.93 -21.69 -20.50
CA PHE A 340 23.26 -21.12 -19.33
C PHE A 340 23.17 -19.60 -19.40
N LYS A 341 22.22 -19.03 -18.68
CA LYS A 341 22.13 -17.59 -18.43
C LYS A 341 22.53 -17.33 -16.99
N GLY A 342 23.66 -16.65 -16.79
CA GLY A 342 24.10 -16.30 -15.46
C GLY A 342 25.52 -15.77 -15.40
N THR A 343 25.94 -15.37 -14.20
CA THR A 343 27.25 -14.73 -13.98
C THR A 343 28.27 -15.66 -13.31
N SER A 344 27.91 -16.91 -13.03
CA SER A 344 28.81 -17.93 -12.46
C SER A 344 28.44 -19.34 -12.91
N ILE A 345 29.46 -20.20 -13.02
CA ILE A 345 29.33 -21.61 -13.38
C ILE A 345 30.36 -22.44 -12.63
N ALA A 346 29.96 -23.63 -12.18
CA ALA A 346 30.84 -24.64 -11.61
C ALA A 346 30.68 -25.99 -12.31
N TYR A 347 31.79 -26.69 -12.47
CA TYR A 347 31.84 -28.10 -12.88
C TYR A 347 32.09 -28.96 -11.64
N ILE A 348 31.15 -29.86 -11.39
CA ILE A 348 31.17 -30.80 -10.27
C ILE A 348 31.61 -32.16 -10.80
N GLY A 349 32.48 -32.84 -10.05
CA GLY A 349 32.88 -34.19 -10.42
C GLY A 349 33.67 -34.92 -9.35
N ARG A 350 34.06 -36.13 -9.72
CA ARG A 350 34.83 -37.06 -8.91
C ARG A 350 36.33 -36.87 -9.11
N LEU A 351 37.07 -36.87 -8.01
CA LEU A 351 38.52 -37.07 -8.00
C LEU A 351 38.82 -38.56 -7.80
N SER A 352 39.76 -39.13 -8.55
CA SER A 352 40.16 -40.54 -8.40
C SER A 352 41.55 -40.83 -8.96
N LYS A 353 42.12 -42.01 -8.64
CA LYS A 353 43.40 -42.46 -9.22
C LYS A 353 43.34 -42.59 -10.75
N SER A 354 42.18 -42.85 -11.33
CA SER A 354 42.00 -43.05 -12.78
C SER A 354 41.66 -41.76 -13.54
N SER A 355 41.50 -40.63 -12.85
CA SER A 355 41.06 -39.38 -13.48
C SER A 355 42.22 -38.62 -14.12
N GLY A 356 42.06 -38.29 -15.40
CA GLY A 356 43.00 -37.46 -16.16
C GLY A 356 42.72 -35.96 -16.04
N ILE A 357 43.39 -35.18 -16.87
CA ILE A 357 43.21 -33.73 -16.98
C ILE A 357 42.05 -33.43 -17.92
N ALA A 358 41.12 -32.55 -17.51
CA ALA A 358 40.09 -32.00 -18.38
C ALA A 358 40.50 -30.63 -18.90
N GLU A 359 40.13 -30.30 -20.14
CA GLU A 359 40.17 -28.93 -20.64
C GLU A 359 38.79 -28.29 -20.52
N ILE A 360 38.74 -27.06 -20.02
CA ILE A 360 37.52 -26.30 -19.80
C ILE A 360 37.50 -25.12 -20.75
N THR A 361 36.43 -24.96 -21.51
CA THR A 361 36.17 -23.74 -22.30
C THR A 361 34.92 -23.03 -21.80
N ILE A 362 34.92 -21.70 -21.87
CA ILE A 362 33.74 -20.85 -21.68
C ILE A 362 33.63 -19.97 -22.92
N ASP A 363 32.45 -19.97 -23.54
CA ASP A 363 32.14 -19.22 -24.76
C ASP A 363 33.15 -19.49 -25.90
N GLY A 364 33.54 -20.76 -26.03
CA GLY A 364 34.52 -21.22 -27.02
C GLY A 364 35.98 -20.85 -26.72
N LYS A 365 36.26 -20.16 -25.60
CA LYS A 365 37.62 -19.79 -25.18
C LYS A 365 38.11 -20.69 -24.06
N VAL A 366 39.37 -21.11 -24.11
CA VAL A 366 39.99 -21.92 -23.03
C VAL A 366 39.97 -21.14 -21.72
N ALA A 367 39.26 -21.67 -20.73
CA ALA A 367 39.08 -21.10 -19.40
C ALA A 367 40.02 -21.74 -18.36
N GLY A 368 40.51 -22.96 -18.62
CA GLY A 368 41.51 -23.61 -17.79
C GLY A 368 41.67 -25.10 -18.08
N LYS A 369 42.65 -25.73 -17.41
CA LYS A 369 42.80 -27.19 -17.36
C LYS A 369 42.68 -27.65 -15.91
N VAL A 370 41.98 -28.76 -15.69
CA VAL A 370 41.67 -29.28 -14.36
C VAL A 370 42.25 -30.66 -14.22
N ASP A 371 43.27 -30.80 -13.37
CA ASP A 371 43.76 -32.10 -12.93
C ASP A 371 42.82 -32.65 -11.86
N ARG A 372 42.34 -33.88 -12.09
CA ARG A 372 41.29 -34.50 -11.27
C ARG A 372 41.81 -35.74 -10.54
N TYR A 373 43.12 -35.91 -10.49
CA TYR A 373 43.74 -36.97 -9.73
C TYR A 373 43.56 -36.78 -8.22
N SER A 374 43.31 -37.89 -7.54
CA SER A 374 43.48 -38.00 -6.08
C SER A 374 43.83 -39.44 -5.71
N ALA A 375 44.73 -39.61 -4.74
CA ALA A 375 45.12 -40.91 -4.21
C ALA A 375 43.93 -41.66 -3.55
N ALA A 376 42.96 -40.93 -3.02
CA ALA A 376 41.69 -41.47 -2.50
C ALA A 376 40.49 -40.83 -3.22
N PRO A 377 39.42 -41.59 -3.55
CA PRO A 377 38.26 -41.03 -4.21
C PRO A 377 37.60 -39.91 -3.39
N ALA A 378 37.25 -38.81 -4.04
CA ALA A 378 36.46 -37.74 -3.45
C ALA A 378 35.32 -37.37 -4.41
N TYR A 379 34.12 -37.23 -3.86
CA TYR A 379 32.87 -37.09 -4.61
C TYR A 379 32.31 -35.67 -4.45
N ARG A 380 31.49 -35.22 -5.42
CA ARG A 380 30.82 -33.89 -5.41
C ARG A 380 31.78 -32.70 -5.27
N ASN A 381 32.99 -32.82 -5.80
CA ASN A 381 33.98 -31.73 -5.72
C ASN A 381 33.68 -30.68 -6.77
N VAL A 382 33.81 -29.40 -6.39
CA VAL A 382 33.90 -28.30 -7.36
C VAL A 382 35.28 -28.37 -8.00
N LEU A 383 35.35 -28.97 -9.18
CA LEU A 383 36.61 -29.20 -9.90
C LEU A 383 37.04 -27.96 -10.68
N PHE A 384 36.08 -27.15 -11.10
CA PHE A 384 36.31 -25.84 -11.69
C PHE A 384 35.17 -24.89 -11.33
N SER A 385 35.49 -23.61 -11.15
CA SER A 385 34.48 -22.56 -11.06
C SER A 385 34.96 -21.30 -11.79
N LYS A 386 34.03 -20.61 -12.43
CA LYS A 386 34.24 -19.27 -12.97
C LYS A 386 33.16 -18.36 -12.45
N LYS A 387 33.57 -17.40 -11.63
CA LYS A 387 32.75 -16.29 -11.15
C LYS A 387 32.98 -15.05 -12.03
N ASP A 388 32.11 -14.06 -11.90
CA ASP A 388 32.20 -12.76 -12.57
C ASP A 388 32.13 -12.83 -14.10
N LEU A 389 31.34 -13.78 -14.63
CA LEU A 389 30.95 -13.72 -16.03
C LEU A 389 30.04 -12.50 -16.26
N SER A 390 30.16 -11.87 -17.42
CA SER A 390 29.26 -10.78 -17.82
C SER A 390 27.80 -11.24 -17.72
N ALA A 391 26.86 -10.37 -17.35
CA ALA A 391 25.46 -10.75 -17.37
C ALA A 391 25.02 -11.10 -18.80
N GLY A 392 24.72 -12.37 -19.06
CA GLY A 392 24.45 -12.83 -20.42
C GLY A 392 24.24 -14.34 -20.51
N VAL A 393 24.14 -14.82 -21.74
CA VAL A 393 24.14 -16.25 -22.07
C VAL A 393 25.57 -16.69 -22.30
N HIS A 394 25.94 -17.80 -21.68
CA HIS A 394 27.26 -18.40 -21.73
C HIS A 394 27.16 -19.89 -22.06
N THR A 395 28.26 -20.46 -22.57
CA THR A 395 28.38 -21.91 -22.79
C THR A 395 29.66 -22.42 -22.15
N ILE A 396 29.55 -23.38 -21.23
CA ILE A 396 30.68 -24.12 -20.67
C ILE A 396 30.84 -25.45 -21.41
N SER A 397 32.08 -25.86 -21.71
CA SER A 397 32.41 -27.22 -22.16
C SER A 397 33.54 -27.82 -21.34
N VAL A 398 33.35 -29.07 -20.92
CA VAL A 398 34.35 -29.90 -20.22
C VAL A 398 34.76 -31.01 -21.18
N THR A 399 36.01 -31.00 -21.62
CA THR A 399 36.51 -31.87 -22.69
C THR A 399 37.65 -32.76 -22.23
N TRP A 400 37.65 -34.02 -22.68
CA TRP A 400 38.75 -34.97 -22.47
C TRP A 400 40.00 -34.48 -23.19
N SER A 401 41.09 -34.26 -22.44
CA SER A 401 42.33 -33.75 -23.01
C SER A 401 43.28 -34.84 -23.52
N GLY A 402 43.05 -36.11 -23.12
CA GLY A 402 44.00 -37.21 -23.33
C GLY A 402 45.30 -37.08 -22.54
N GLN A 403 45.36 -36.15 -21.59
CA GLN A 403 46.51 -35.93 -20.72
C GLN A 403 46.18 -36.41 -19.31
N LYS A 404 47.20 -36.92 -18.61
CA LYS A 404 47.14 -37.26 -17.18
C LYS A 404 48.44 -36.84 -16.52
N ASN A 405 48.41 -36.61 -15.21
CA ASN A 405 49.66 -36.44 -14.47
C ASN A 405 50.39 -37.80 -14.31
N THR A 406 51.61 -37.76 -13.77
CA THR A 406 52.45 -38.95 -13.61
C THR A 406 51.92 -39.96 -12.58
N GLU A 407 51.12 -39.50 -11.62
CA GLU A 407 50.58 -40.34 -10.53
C GLU A 407 49.24 -41.02 -10.87
N ALA A 408 48.50 -40.47 -11.83
CA ALA A 408 47.22 -41.03 -12.29
C ALA A 408 47.43 -42.33 -13.06
N SER A 409 46.58 -43.33 -12.83
CA SER A 409 46.62 -44.63 -13.52
C SER A 409 45.98 -44.61 -14.91
N SER A 410 45.19 -43.59 -15.24
CA SER A 410 44.51 -43.41 -16.54
C SER A 410 44.25 -41.92 -16.80
N ASP A 411 43.82 -41.58 -18.02
CA ASP A 411 43.44 -40.23 -18.45
C ASP A 411 41.92 -40.00 -18.49
N ALA A 412 41.15 -40.83 -17.77
CA ALA A 412 39.70 -40.84 -17.86
C ALA A 412 39.06 -39.48 -17.51
N LEU A 413 38.05 -39.08 -18.27
CA LEU A 413 37.20 -37.92 -18.00
C LEU A 413 35.97 -38.35 -17.19
N HIS A 414 35.98 -38.11 -15.88
CA HIS A 414 34.78 -38.27 -15.05
C HIS A 414 33.94 -36.99 -15.07
N PHE A 415 32.63 -37.08 -15.12
CA PHE A 415 31.69 -35.97 -15.09
C PHE A 415 30.49 -36.33 -14.21
N ASP A 416 30.06 -35.40 -13.38
CA ASP A 416 28.92 -35.54 -12.45
C ASP A 416 27.88 -34.48 -12.84
N ALA A 417 28.15 -33.20 -12.56
CA ALA A 417 27.17 -32.15 -12.82
C ALA A 417 27.77 -30.81 -13.23
N PHE A 418 26.91 -29.94 -13.76
CA PHE A 418 27.14 -28.50 -13.79
C PHE A 418 26.26 -27.80 -12.74
N ARG A 419 26.82 -26.79 -12.08
CA ARG A 419 26.05 -25.89 -11.22
C ARG A 419 26.12 -24.47 -11.75
N VAL A 420 24.98 -23.97 -12.25
CA VAL A 420 24.84 -22.58 -12.68
C VAL A 420 24.49 -21.75 -11.45
N GLU A 421 25.26 -20.69 -11.21
CA GLU A 421 25.02 -19.74 -10.13
C GLU A 421 24.88 -18.34 -10.72
N ASN A 422 24.01 -17.51 -10.17
CA ASN A 422 24.06 -16.07 -10.42
C ASN A 422 24.86 -15.44 -9.28
N ALA A 423 26.08 -14.95 -9.56
CA ALA A 423 26.89 -14.21 -8.59
C ALA A 423 26.24 -12.88 -8.12
N ALA A 424 25.06 -12.52 -8.64
CA ALA A 424 24.20 -11.48 -8.08
C ALA A 424 22.76 -11.63 -8.60
N SER A 425 22.07 -12.72 -8.27
CA SER A 425 20.59 -12.80 -8.30
C SER A 425 20.13 -14.05 -7.57
N ALA A 426 20.11 -14.00 -6.24
CA ALA A 426 18.98 -14.56 -5.52
C ALA A 426 17.71 -13.96 -6.16
N PHE A 427 16.68 -14.76 -6.40
CA PHE A 427 15.42 -14.29 -6.99
C PHE A 427 15.00 -13.00 -6.26
N VAL A 428 15.04 -11.85 -6.95
CA VAL A 428 14.65 -10.58 -6.33
C VAL A 428 13.15 -10.66 -6.14
N ALA A 429 12.73 -11.02 -4.93
CA ALA A 429 11.32 -11.18 -4.64
C ALA A 429 10.59 -9.87 -4.91
N ALA A 430 9.56 -9.98 -5.75
CA ALA A 430 8.63 -8.90 -5.94
C ALA A 430 7.86 -8.65 -4.63
N PRO A 431 7.32 -7.44 -4.46
CA PRO A 431 6.47 -7.13 -3.32
C PRO A 431 5.32 -8.10 -3.12
N GLY A 432 5.10 -8.50 -1.87
CA GLY A 432 4.17 -9.55 -1.50
C GLY A 432 4.64 -10.36 -0.30
N VAL A 433 3.88 -11.41 0.02
CA VAL A 433 4.22 -12.38 1.07
C VAL A 433 5.02 -13.51 0.45
N ILE A 434 6.23 -13.73 0.95
CA ILE A 434 7.19 -14.73 0.50
C ILE A 434 7.30 -15.77 1.62
N GLY A 435 6.62 -16.91 1.45
CA GLY A 435 6.60 -17.99 2.43
C GLY A 435 7.95 -18.70 2.57
N ASP A 436 8.13 -19.42 3.67
CA ASP A 436 9.34 -20.17 4.01
C ASP A 436 9.72 -21.24 2.97
N ASP A 437 8.75 -21.72 2.19
CA ASP A 437 8.89 -22.66 1.09
C ASP A 437 9.30 -22.03 -0.25
N SER A 438 9.34 -20.69 -0.32
CA SER A 438 9.69 -19.99 -1.54
C SER A 438 11.14 -20.26 -1.94
N SER A 439 11.32 -20.60 -3.22
CA SER A 439 12.64 -20.71 -3.85
C SER A 439 13.43 -19.39 -3.91
N ALA A 440 12.79 -18.25 -3.57
CA ALA A 440 13.46 -16.96 -3.44
C ALA A 440 14.30 -16.82 -2.16
N ILE A 441 14.07 -17.68 -1.16
CA ILE A 441 14.81 -17.66 0.11
C ILE A 441 15.96 -18.67 0.01
N ALA A 442 17.19 -18.16 0.11
CA ALA A 442 18.39 -18.98 0.18
C ALA A 442 18.63 -19.39 1.64
N TYR A 443 18.66 -20.69 1.92
CA TYR A 443 18.93 -21.24 3.24
C TYR A 443 20.31 -21.89 3.26
N GLU A 444 21.19 -21.48 4.17
CA GLU A 444 22.45 -22.16 4.44
C GLU A 444 22.46 -22.73 5.86
N GLY A 445 23.04 -23.92 6.03
CA GLY A 445 23.02 -24.67 7.29
C GLY A 445 21.77 -25.57 7.46
N PRO A 446 21.69 -26.33 8.55
CA PRO A 446 20.64 -27.33 8.77
C PRO A 446 19.30 -26.68 9.18
N TRP A 447 18.49 -26.32 8.18
CA TRP A 447 17.10 -25.92 8.36
C TRP A 447 16.15 -27.11 8.27
N VAL A 448 15.15 -27.15 9.15
CA VAL A 448 14.14 -28.21 9.22
C VAL A 448 12.74 -27.61 9.06
N THR A 449 11.91 -28.20 8.21
CA THR A 449 10.51 -27.81 8.05
C THR A 449 9.66 -28.32 9.23
N SER A 450 8.83 -27.45 9.78
CA SER A 450 7.90 -27.75 10.88
C SER A 450 6.47 -27.37 10.47
N PRO A 451 5.59 -28.36 10.20
CA PRO A 451 4.18 -28.10 9.97
C PRO A 451 3.51 -27.43 11.18
N SER A 452 2.71 -26.40 10.94
CA SER A 452 1.93 -25.69 11.96
C SER A 452 0.84 -24.84 11.30
N SER A 453 -0.43 -25.13 11.58
CA SER A 453 -1.57 -24.40 11.02
C SER A 453 -1.65 -22.93 11.44
N GLY A 454 -0.87 -22.51 12.43
CA GLY A 454 -0.78 -21.11 12.85
C GLY A 454 0.11 -20.25 11.95
N GLU A 455 0.97 -20.85 11.14
CA GLU A 455 1.96 -20.16 10.30
C GLU A 455 1.39 -19.89 8.88
N GLN A 456 1.98 -18.94 8.15
CA GLN A 456 1.63 -18.65 6.77
C GLN A 456 1.89 -19.90 5.90
N GLY A 457 0.90 -20.33 5.11
CA GLY A 457 1.03 -21.55 4.30
C GLY A 457 1.02 -22.88 5.10
N GLY A 458 0.83 -22.81 6.43
CA GLY A 458 0.69 -23.99 7.29
C GLY A 458 1.99 -24.64 7.74
N GLN A 459 3.14 -23.97 7.56
CA GLN A 459 4.45 -24.46 8.00
C GLN A 459 5.44 -23.30 8.28
N SER A 460 6.58 -23.64 8.87
CA SER A 460 7.73 -22.74 9.01
C SER A 460 9.01 -23.56 8.92
N ARG A 461 10.13 -22.92 8.56
CA ARG A 461 11.47 -23.52 8.67
C ARG A 461 12.17 -23.07 9.94
N TYR A 462 12.92 -23.97 10.56
CA TYR A 462 13.65 -23.65 11.78
C TYR A 462 15.07 -24.20 11.80
N ALA A 463 15.93 -23.52 12.54
CA ALA A 463 17.31 -23.91 12.77
C ALA A 463 17.66 -23.88 14.27
N MET A 464 18.50 -24.81 14.70
CA MET A 464 18.99 -24.94 16.08
C MET A 464 20.52 -24.84 16.20
N SER A 465 21.21 -24.66 15.08
CA SER A 465 22.66 -24.51 14.98
C SER A 465 23.00 -23.50 13.87
N ALA A 466 24.30 -23.24 13.65
CA ALA A 466 24.81 -22.25 12.72
C ALA A 466 24.14 -22.36 11.33
N SER A 467 23.24 -21.43 11.05
CA SER A 467 22.43 -21.38 9.84
C SER A 467 22.06 -19.92 9.53
N ASN A 468 21.86 -19.61 8.26
CA ASN A 468 21.35 -18.33 7.79
C ASN A 468 20.20 -18.54 6.79
N ALA A 469 19.34 -17.54 6.67
CA ALA A 469 18.38 -17.44 5.56
C ALA A 469 18.45 -16.04 4.97
N THR A 470 18.58 -15.98 3.65
CA THR A 470 18.81 -14.74 2.89
C THR A 470 17.73 -14.56 1.84
N LEU A 471 17.16 -13.35 1.76
CA LEU A 471 16.22 -12.96 0.72
C LEU A 471 16.70 -11.66 0.07
N SER A 472 16.84 -11.66 -1.25
CA SER A 472 16.91 -10.42 -2.03
C SER A 472 15.52 -10.02 -2.49
N PHE A 473 15.17 -8.75 -2.40
CA PHE A 473 13.84 -8.24 -2.70
C PHE A 473 13.89 -6.86 -3.35
N SER A 474 12.92 -6.54 -4.19
CA SER A 474 12.76 -5.20 -4.75
C SER A 474 11.59 -4.53 -4.06
N GLY A 475 11.87 -3.51 -3.26
CA GLY A 475 10.83 -2.85 -2.46
C GLY A 475 11.38 -1.73 -1.61
N THR A 476 10.49 -1.06 -0.88
CA THR A 476 10.86 0.05 0.03
C THR A 476 10.76 -0.33 1.51
N GLY A 477 10.46 -1.60 1.77
CA GLY A 477 10.41 -2.15 3.12
C GLY A 477 10.28 -3.66 3.10
N ILE A 478 10.61 -4.26 4.24
CA ILE A 478 10.61 -5.70 4.48
C ILE A 478 10.19 -5.97 5.92
N ALA A 479 9.36 -6.98 6.12
CA ALA A 479 9.03 -7.54 7.42
C ALA A 479 9.46 -9.01 7.48
N TRP A 480 10.03 -9.43 8.61
CA TRP A 480 10.20 -10.84 8.95
C TRP A 480 9.03 -11.26 9.82
N VAL A 481 8.28 -12.26 9.36
CA VAL A 481 7.16 -12.86 10.06
C VAL A 481 7.57 -14.21 10.61
N GLY A 482 7.12 -14.51 11.82
CA GLY A 482 7.26 -15.83 12.43
C GLY A 482 6.66 -15.88 13.82
N ARG A 483 6.89 -17.00 14.51
CA ARG A 483 6.40 -17.19 15.87
C ARG A 483 7.35 -16.67 16.95
N LYS A 484 6.76 -16.24 18.06
CA LYS A 484 7.45 -16.13 19.37
C LYS A 484 7.05 -17.33 20.23
N SER A 485 7.99 -17.90 20.97
CA SER A 485 7.73 -19.05 21.85
C SER A 485 8.76 -19.18 22.97
N ALA A 486 8.51 -20.08 23.93
CA ALA A 486 9.45 -20.34 25.02
C ALA A 486 10.78 -20.91 24.53
N GLY A 487 10.83 -21.56 23.36
CA GLY A 487 12.05 -22.13 22.77
C GLY A 487 12.79 -21.22 21.80
N SER A 488 12.28 -20.01 21.54
CA SER A 488 12.82 -19.14 20.50
C SER A 488 14.04 -18.35 20.99
N GLY A 489 15.14 -18.44 20.24
CA GLY A 489 16.39 -17.72 20.49
C GLY A 489 16.46 -16.33 19.86
N ILE A 490 17.63 -15.72 20.05
CA ILE A 490 17.98 -14.40 19.53
C ILE A 490 18.58 -14.57 18.13
N ALA A 491 18.05 -13.85 17.15
CA ALA A 491 18.57 -13.85 15.78
C ALA A 491 19.27 -12.53 15.46
N LYS A 492 20.36 -12.60 14.70
CA LYS A 492 20.98 -11.43 14.09
C LYS A 492 20.29 -11.16 12.75
N VAL A 493 20.03 -9.89 12.45
CA VAL A 493 19.44 -9.47 11.18
C VAL A 493 20.37 -8.47 10.50
N THR A 494 20.59 -8.62 9.19
CA THR A 494 21.25 -7.59 8.38
C THR A 494 20.32 -7.12 7.26
N ILE A 495 20.45 -5.86 6.87
CA ILE A 495 19.85 -5.30 5.67
C ILE A 495 20.98 -4.72 4.82
N ASP A 496 21.14 -5.20 3.61
CA ASP A 496 22.22 -4.82 2.68
C ASP A 496 23.61 -4.99 3.32
N GLY A 497 23.78 -6.07 4.10
CA GLY A 497 24.99 -6.34 4.88
C GLY A 497 25.17 -5.47 6.14
N ILE A 498 24.31 -4.48 6.35
CA ILE A 498 24.34 -3.60 7.53
C ILE A 498 23.56 -4.27 8.68
N ALA A 499 24.26 -4.54 9.78
CA ALA A 499 23.67 -5.11 10.99
C ALA A 499 22.52 -4.24 11.55
N GLN A 500 21.42 -4.89 11.88
CA GLN A 500 20.27 -4.34 12.58
C GLN A 500 20.27 -4.82 14.04
N PRO A 501 19.43 -4.25 14.94
CA PRO A 501 19.28 -4.78 16.28
C PRO A 501 18.91 -6.26 16.28
N ASP A 502 19.59 -7.04 17.13
CA ASP A 502 19.28 -8.45 17.34
C ASP A 502 17.84 -8.62 17.82
N VAL A 503 17.16 -9.65 17.32
CA VAL A 503 15.74 -9.88 17.55
C VAL A 503 15.57 -10.97 18.61
N ASP A 504 15.11 -10.60 19.81
CA ASP A 504 14.66 -11.56 20.84
C ASP A 504 13.21 -12.00 20.57
N ARG A 505 13.07 -13.30 20.34
CA ARG A 505 11.83 -13.94 19.89
C ARG A 505 11.17 -14.72 21.01
N TYR A 506 11.66 -14.59 22.25
CA TYR A 506 11.05 -15.20 23.41
C TYR A 506 9.63 -14.66 23.69
N ALA A 507 8.75 -15.59 24.04
CA ALA A 507 7.48 -15.32 24.72
C ALA A 507 7.12 -16.54 25.60
N ALA A 508 6.52 -16.31 26.77
CA ALA A 508 6.11 -17.39 27.66
C ALA A 508 5.04 -18.31 27.03
N THR A 509 4.18 -17.74 26.19
CA THR A 509 3.17 -18.45 25.40
C THR A 509 3.44 -18.28 23.91
N THR A 510 3.21 -19.35 23.14
CA THR A 510 3.42 -19.31 21.68
C THR A 510 2.43 -18.35 21.02
N SER A 511 2.96 -17.45 20.20
CA SER A 511 2.18 -16.51 19.38
C SER A 511 2.68 -16.58 17.94
N TYR A 512 1.78 -16.87 17.01
CA TYR A 512 2.08 -17.06 15.57
C TYR A 512 1.92 -15.76 14.78
N GLN A 513 2.47 -15.71 13.55
CA GLN A 513 2.34 -14.57 12.63
C GLN A 513 2.73 -13.21 13.23
N GLN A 514 3.76 -13.22 14.08
CA GLN A 514 4.27 -12.00 14.68
C GLN A 514 5.24 -11.34 13.70
N THR A 515 5.16 -10.01 13.60
CA THR A 515 6.21 -9.24 12.92
C THR A 515 7.43 -9.16 13.84
N LEU A 516 8.42 -10.02 13.58
CA LEU A 516 9.63 -10.17 14.38
C LEU A 516 10.64 -9.06 14.08
N PHE A 517 10.70 -8.63 12.82
CA PHE A 517 11.52 -7.52 12.37
C PHE A 517 10.76 -6.72 11.31
N LEU A 518 10.95 -5.40 11.26
CA LEU A 518 10.34 -4.51 10.28
C LEU A 518 11.31 -3.39 9.91
N LYS A 519 11.62 -3.30 8.62
CA LYS A 519 12.36 -2.19 8.03
C LYS A 519 11.50 -1.50 6.98
N GLN A 520 11.38 -0.19 7.08
CA GLN A 520 10.62 0.65 6.15
C GLN A 520 11.46 1.84 5.73
N GLY A 521 11.07 2.50 4.64
CA GLY A 521 11.75 3.70 4.13
C GLY A 521 13.09 3.39 3.47
N LEU A 522 13.25 2.15 2.98
CA LEU A 522 14.36 1.82 2.09
C LEU A 522 14.19 2.58 0.78
N THR A 523 15.32 2.92 0.16
CA THR A 523 15.32 3.51 -1.18
C THR A 523 14.61 2.59 -2.16
N SER A 524 14.02 3.14 -3.23
CA SER A 524 13.44 2.28 -4.26
C SER A 524 14.56 1.52 -4.96
N GLY A 525 14.56 0.19 -4.86
CA GLY A 525 15.59 -0.65 -5.47
C GLY A 525 15.60 -2.06 -4.90
N THR A 526 16.63 -2.81 -5.28
CA THR A 526 16.91 -4.14 -4.74
C THR A 526 17.64 -4.02 -3.42
N HIS A 527 17.18 -4.77 -2.43
CA HIS A 527 17.74 -4.88 -1.09
C HIS A 527 17.91 -6.36 -0.71
N THR A 528 18.72 -6.63 0.30
CA THR A 528 18.90 -7.98 0.84
C THR A 528 18.65 -7.98 2.34
N ILE A 529 17.83 -8.92 2.82
CA ILE A 529 17.72 -9.25 4.23
C ILE A 529 18.39 -10.59 4.50
N GLU A 530 19.19 -10.66 5.56
CA GLU A 530 19.75 -11.91 6.08
C GLU A 530 19.31 -12.07 7.54
N ILE A 531 18.82 -13.26 7.89
CA ILE A 531 18.61 -13.69 9.27
C ILE A 531 19.63 -14.76 9.61
N GLN A 532 20.31 -14.61 10.74
CA GLN A 532 21.40 -15.50 11.16
C GLN A 532 21.18 -16.00 12.59
N TRP A 533 21.39 -17.31 12.77
CA TRP A 533 21.38 -17.94 14.09
C TRP A 533 22.59 -17.48 14.91
N THR A 534 22.35 -16.99 16.13
CA THR A 534 23.44 -16.48 16.99
C THR A 534 23.88 -17.45 18.08
N GLY A 535 23.08 -18.49 18.34
CA GLY A 535 23.22 -19.36 19.51
C GLY A 535 22.90 -18.73 20.85
N LYS A 536 22.52 -17.44 20.87
CA LYS A 536 22.11 -16.73 22.09
C LYS A 536 20.61 -16.89 22.31
N LYS A 537 20.21 -16.82 23.58
CA LYS A 537 18.80 -16.84 23.99
C LYS A 537 18.60 -15.99 25.24
N ASN A 538 17.36 -15.55 25.46
CA ASN A 538 16.93 -15.03 26.74
C ASN A 538 17.14 -16.09 27.86
N SER A 539 17.45 -15.67 29.09
CA SER A 539 17.61 -16.61 30.22
C SER A 539 16.34 -17.41 30.48
N ALA A 540 15.17 -16.83 30.22
CA ALA A 540 13.86 -17.48 30.37
C ALA A 540 13.49 -18.42 29.20
N ALA A 541 14.25 -18.42 28.10
CA ALA A 541 13.99 -19.30 26.96
C ALA A 541 14.57 -20.71 27.18
N SER A 542 13.87 -21.74 26.72
CA SER A 542 14.30 -23.15 26.83
C SER A 542 15.27 -23.58 25.72
N SER A 543 15.35 -22.85 24.61
CA SER A 543 16.21 -23.14 23.47
C SER A 543 16.63 -21.84 22.75
N ALA A 544 17.58 -21.96 21.81
CA ALA A 544 18.05 -20.88 20.96
C ALA A 544 17.55 -21.02 19.50
N SER A 545 16.38 -21.63 19.27
CA SER A 545 15.92 -21.90 17.90
C SER A 545 15.55 -20.61 17.16
N ILE A 546 15.87 -20.56 15.86
CA ILE A 546 15.33 -19.56 14.95
C ILE A 546 14.25 -20.17 14.05
N HIS A 547 13.19 -19.42 13.77
CA HIS A 547 12.01 -19.83 12.98
C HIS A 547 11.73 -18.76 11.92
N LEU A 548 11.63 -19.17 10.66
CA LEU A 548 11.20 -18.32 9.55
C LEU A 548 9.87 -18.87 9.02
N ASP A 549 8.84 -18.04 9.09
CA ASP A 549 7.51 -18.32 8.52
C ASP A 549 7.39 -17.62 7.16
N ALA A 550 7.58 -16.29 7.12
CA ALA A 550 7.57 -15.56 5.86
C ALA A 550 8.39 -14.28 5.93
N PHE A 551 8.72 -13.76 4.75
CA PHE A 551 9.05 -12.36 4.57
C PHE A 551 7.88 -11.64 3.89
N VAL A 552 7.63 -10.39 4.27
CA VAL A 552 6.66 -9.53 3.58
C VAL A 552 7.39 -8.35 2.99
N VAL A 553 7.43 -8.28 1.67
CA VAL A 553 8.09 -7.21 0.90
C VAL A 553 7.07 -6.14 0.56
N SER A 554 7.38 -4.87 0.84
CA SER A 554 6.50 -3.74 0.53
C SER A 554 6.90 -3.03 -0.78
N ASP A 555 5.92 -2.75 -1.65
CA ASP A 555 6.03 -1.90 -2.84
C ASP A 555 5.58 -0.45 -2.60
N LEU A 556 5.82 0.39 -3.61
CA LEU A 556 5.32 1.76 -3.68
C LEU A 556 3.81 1.89 -4.03
N SER A 557 3.06 0.81 -4.34
CA SER A 557 1.71 0.90 -4.94
C SER A 557 0.62 -0.14 -4.55
N ALA A 558 0.90 -1.15 -3.71
CA ALA A 558 0.04 -2.34 -3.51
C ALA A 558 -0.03 -2.85 -2.07
N THR A 559 1.01 -2.66 -1.26
CA THR A 559 1.11 -3.22 0.11
C THR A 559 1.03 -2.14 1.19
N LYS A 560 1.57 -0.95 0.91
CA LYS A 560 1.46 0.20 1.82
C LYS A 560 0.06 0.83 1.73
N PRO A 561 -0.60 1.12 2.87
CA PRO A 561 -1.79 1.97 2.84
C PRO A 561 -1.45 3.33 2.21
N SER A 562 -2.28 3.80 1.28
CA SER A 562 -2.11 5.13 0.69
C SER A 562 -2.13 6.24 1.75
N SER A 563 -1.62 7.43 1.41
CA SER A 563 -1.59 8.57 2.34
C SER A 563 -2.97 8.82 2.92
N VAL A 564 -3.07 8.88 4.24
CA VAL A 564 -4.31 9.19 4.94
C VAL A 564 -4.42 10.71 5.14
N ALA A 565 -5.62 11.24 4.96
CA ALA A 565 -5.93 12.65 5.20
C ALA A 565 -6.98 12.77 6.30
N ILE A 566 -6.76 13.74 7.20
CA ILE A 566 -7.77 14.14 8.18
C ILE A 566 -8.70 15.13 7.47
N ALA A 567 -9.97 14.75 7.28
CA ALA A 567 -10.87 15.40 6.33
C ALA A 567 -11.32 16.80 6.78
N SER A 568 -11.58 16.99 8.07
CA SER A 568 -11.87 18.29 8.72
C SER A 568 -12.31 18.03 10.17
N ALA A 569 -12.38 19.08 10.99
CA ALA A 569 -13.02 18.99 12.29
C ALA A 569 -14.49 19.39 12.16
N ASP A 570 -15.37 18.51 12.66
CA ASP A 570 -16.83 18.68 12.61
C ASP A 570 -17.25 19.92 13.44
N SER A 571 -18.23 20.69 12.95
CA SER A 571 -18.87 21.78 13.71
C SER A 571 -19.66 21.27 14.93
N THR A 572 -19.86 19.96 15.05
CA THR A 572 -20.37 19.29 16.25
C THR A 572 -19.28 18.90 17.25
N ALA A 573 -18.04 19.36 17.06
CA ALA A 573 -16.96 19.17 18.02
C ALA A 573 -17.33 19.75 19.39
N PRO A 574 -16.91 19.11 20.50
CA PRO A 574 -17.12 19.67 21.82
C PRO A 574 -16.43 21.03 21.94
N ALA A 575 -17.08 21.98 22.62
CA ALA A 575 -16.58 23.36 22.78
C ALA A 575 -15.11 23.43 23.26
N LEU A 576 -14.70 22.48 24.13
CA LEU A 576 -13.34 22.32 24.61
C LEU A 576 -12.69 21.01 24.13
N GLY A 577 -12.67 20.80 22.82
CA GLY A 577 -12.01 19.66 22.21
C GLY A 577 -11.99 19.73 20.69
N ALA A 578 -11.87 18.56 20.06
CA ALA A 578 -11.96 18.41 18.62
C ALA A 578 -12.50 17.03 18.27
N ALA A 579 -13.41 16.96 17.31
CA ALA A 579 -13.72 15.73 16.59
C ALA A 579 -12.93 15.72 15.29
N ILE A 580 -12.20 14.64 15.02
CA ILE A 580 -11.47 14.44 13.77
C ILE A 580 -11.94 13.15 13.10
N THR A 581 -12.04 13.19 11.78
CA THR A 581 -12.45 12.05 10.96
C THR A 581 -11.51 11.88 9.76
N TRP A 582 -11.43 10.66 9.26
CA TRP A 582 -10.68 10.32 8.06
C TRP A 582 -11.37 9.18 7.32
N SER A 583 -11.15 9.10 6.02
CA SER A 583 -11.60 7.96 5.22
C SER A 583 -10.57 6.83 5.30
N LYS A 584 -11.06 5.59 5.23
CA LYS A 584 -10.17 4.43 5.08
C LYS A 584 -9.36 4.61 3.79
N PRO A 585 -8.01 4.58 3.84
CA PRO A 585 -7.20 4.74 2.64
C PRO A 585 -7.42 3.57 1.68
N ALA A 586 -7.35 3.84 0.37
CA ALA A 586 -7.33 2.78 -0.62
C ALA A 586 -6.10 1.90 -0.41
N THR A 587 -6.31 0.60 -0.39
CA THR A 587 -5.28 -0.42 -0.29
C THR A 587 -5.65 -1.59 -1.19
N LYS A 588 -4.67 -2.20 -1.86
CA LYS A 588 -4.89 -3.46 -2.59
C LYS A 588 -4.84 -4.68 -1.64
N SER A 589 -4.36 -4.47 -0.42
CA SER A 589 -4.40 -5.49 0.63
C SER A 589 -5.83 -5.66 1.15
N ARG A 590 -6.27 -6.92 1.29
CA ARG A 590 -7.56 -7.28 1.91
C ARG A 590 -7.52 -7.16 3.45
N ASP A 591 -6.44 -6.67 4.01
CA ASP A 591 -6.15 -6.76 5.43
C ASP A 591 -6.86 -5.67 6.24
N ALA A 592 -7.04 -5.94 7.54
CA ALA A 592 -7.50 -4.93 8.48
C ALA A 592 -6.48 -3.79 8.54
N ILE A 593 -6.96 -2.55 8.38
CA ILE A 593 -6.15 -1.35 8.50
C ILE A 593 -6.38 -0.79 9.90
N THR A 594 -5.28 -0.61 10.62
CA THR A 594 -5.24 0.10 11.90
C THR A 594 -4.72 1.52 11.69
N TYR A 595 -4.95 2.40 12.65
CA TYR A 595 -4.46 3.77 12.59
C TYR A 595 -3.67 4.13 13.84
N ARG A 596 -2.68 5.00 13.69
CA ARG A 596 -2.03 5.67 14.81
C ARG A 596 -2.18 7.17 14.63
N LEU A 597 -2.85 7.79 15.59
CA LEU A 597 -3.00 9.22 15.71
C LEU A 597 -1.94 9.76 16.68
N THR A 598 -1.10 10.66 16.20
CA THR A 598 -0.19 11.44 17.04
C THR A 598 -0.86 12.77 17.38
N ARG A 599 -1.13 13.00 18.66
CA ARG A 599 -1.71 14.23 19.21
C ARG A 599 -0.61 14.98 19.97
N SER A 600 -0.23 16.15 19.47
CA SER A 600 0.85 16.98 20.02
C SER A 600 0.29 18.24 20.67
N GLU A 601 0.77 18.60 21.85
CA GLU A 601 0.45 19.88 22.50
C GLU A 601 1.40 20.99 22.04
N ALA A 602 0.99 22.25 22.19
CA ALA A 602 1.84 23.41 21.90
C ALA A 602 3.19 23.42 22.66
N GLY A 603 3.32 22.67 23.75
CA GLY A 603 4.56 22.47 24.51
C GLY A 603 5.45 21.31 24.04
N GLY A 604 5.13 20.66 22.91
CA GLY A 604 5.96 19.61 22.29
C GLY A 604 5.73 18.19 22.80
N ALA A 605 4.97 17.99 23.88
CA ALA A 605 4.55 16.66 24.31
C ALA A 605 3.61 16.02 23.27
N ALA A 606 3.97 14.84 22.78
CA ALA A 606 3.19 14.10 21.80
C ALA A 606 2.75 12.75 22.35
N THR A 607 1.46 12.46 22.22
CA THR A 607 0.86 11.17 22.60
C THR A 607 0.46 10.42 21.34
N ASN A 608 0.86 9.16 21.25
CA ASN A 608 0.41 8.25 20.20
C ASN A 608 -0.81 7.48 20.69
N ILE A 609 -1.87 7.49 19.90
CA ILE A 609 -3.15 6.85 20.18
C ILE A 609 -3.38 5.83 19.06
N ASP A 610 -3.37 4.54 19.42
CA ASP A 610 -3.63 3.45 18.48
C ASP A 610 -5.14 3.21 18.35
N LEU A 611 -5.62 3.18 17.11
CA LEU A 611 -7.03 3.13 16.74
C LEU A 611 -7.22 1.99 15.72
N PRO A 612 -7.46 0.75 16.19
CA PRO A 612 -7.35 -0.44 15.35
C PRO A 612 -8.40 -0.55 14.24
N ASP A 613 -9.59 0.02 14.42
CA ASP A 613 -10.72 -0.13 13.50
C ASP A 613 -11.53 1.16 13.32
N LYS A 614 -11.02 2.30 13.83
CA LYS A 614 -11.77 3.56 13.86
C LYS A 614 -11.37 4.48 12.71
N THR A 615 -12.35 5.23 12.22
CA THR A 615 -12.18 6.31 11.23
C THR A 615 -12.49 7.69 11.81
N SER A 616 -12.61 7.76 13.13
CA SER A 616 -12.87 8.99 13.87
C SER A 616 -12.22 8.94 15.25
N TYR A 617 -11.93 10.12 15.79
CA TYR A 617 -11.45 10.30 17.15
C TYR A 617 -12.01 11.62 17.72
N VAL A 618 -12.47 11.58 18.96
CA VAL A 618 -12.93 12.77 19.71
C VAL A 618 -11.92 13.04 20.82
N ASP A 619 -11.16 14.12 20.67
CA ASP A 619 -10.35 14.69 21.76
C ASP A 619 -11.24 15.63 22.57
N ALA A 620 -11.31 15.43 23.88
CA ALA A 620 -12.34 16.05 24.71
C ALA A 620 -11.77 16.54 26.04
N GLY A 621 -12.37 17.63 26.55
CA GLY A 621 -12.07 18.19 27.87
C GLY A 621 -10.69 18.83 27.99
N LEU A 622 -10.23 19.42 26.89
CA LEU A 622 -9.04 20.26 26.88
C LEU A 622 -9.32 21.56 27.66
N ALA A 623 -8.27 22.28 28.04
CA ALA A 623 -8.46 23.62 28.59
C ALA A 623 -8.84 24.60 27.47
N GLU A 624 -9.43 25.74 27.81
CA GLU A 624 -9.69 26.82 26.85
C GLU A 624 -8.39 27.31 26.20
N ASN A 625 -8.49 27.78 24.95
CA ASN A 625 -7.36 28.35 24.20
C ASN A 625 -6.11 27.44 24.14
N THR A 626 -6.31 26.13 24.25
CA THR A 626 -5.22 25.14 24.18
C THR A 626 -4.98 24.80 22.73
N ALA A 627 -3.75 25.04 22.26
CA ALA A 627 -3.32 24.66 20.93
C ALA A 627 -2.76 23.21 20.92
N PHE A 628 -3.18 22.44 19.92
CA PHE A 628 -2.78 21.06 19.70
C PHE A 628 -2.76 20.74 18.20
N ALA A 629 -2.07 19.67 17.84
CA ALA A 629 -1.89 19.26 16.47
C ALA A 629 -2.08 17.75 16.32
N TYR A 630 -2.68 17.35 15.21
CA TYR A 630 -2.86 15.94 14.86
C TYR A 630 -2.06 15.57 13.63
N ARG A 631 -1.48 14.36 13.68
CA ARG A 631 -1.03 13.62 12.51
C ARG A 631 -1.54 12.21 12.58
N LEU A 632 -1.82 11.63 11.43
CA LEU A 632 -2.36 10.28 11.32
C LEU A 632 -1.48 9.44 10.39
N ILE A 633 -1.29 8.18 10.75
CA ILE A 633 -0.78 7.15 9.85
C ILE A 633 -1.77 5.98 9.84
N ALA A 634 -1.94 5.36 8.68
CA ALA A 634 -2.59 4.06 8.54
C ALA A 634 -1.53 2.95 8.54
N ARG A 635 -1.88 1.78 9.05
CA ARG A 635 -1.00 0.61 9.14
C ARG A 635 -1.73 -0.64 8.68
N ASP A 636 -1.07 -1.47 7.90
CA ASP A 636 -1.57 -2.81 7.59
C ASP A 636 -1.30 -3.80 8.75
N ARG A 637 -1.72 -5.07 8.58
CA ARG A 637 -1.51 -6.12 9.59
C ARG A 637 -0.04 -6.48 9.83
N TRP A 638 0.85 -6.16 8.89
CA TRP A 638 2.28 -6.44 8.96
C TRP A 638 3.08 -5.26 9.55
N GLY A 639 2.41 -4.14 9.83
CA GLY A 639 2.99 -2.94 10.43
C GLY A 639 3.51 -1.90 9.43
N PHE A 640 3.35 -2.11 8.11
CA PHE A 640 3.72 -1.12 7.11
C PHE A 640 2.84 0.12 7.23
N SER A 641 3.48 1.29 7.36
CA SER A 641 2.81 2.56 7.64
C SER A 641 2.66 3.40 6.38
N SER A 642 1.50 4.05 6.23
CA SER A 642 1.27 5.12 5.25
C SER A 642 2.28 6.27 5.42
N GLN A 643 2.36 7.18 4.45
CA GLN A 643 2.91 8.50 4.77
C GLN A 643 2.04 9.15 5.86
N SER A 644 2.69 9.94 6.73
CA SER A 644 1.98 10.73 7.72
C SER A 644 1.11 11.78 7.03
N SER A 645 -0.11 11.96 7.52
CA SER A 645 -0.96 13.05 7.08
C SER A 645 -0.26 14.40 7.25
N SER A 646 -0.76 15.41 6.55
CA SER A 646 -0.47 16.80 6.91
C SER A 646 -0.86 17.06 8.38
N THR A 647 -0.18 18.03 8.99
CA THR A 647 -0.47 18.42 10.38
C THR A 647 -1.78 19.20 10.41
N VAL A 648 -2.72 18.77 11.24
CA VAL A 648 -3.96 19.49 11.49
C VAL A 648 -3.86 20.21 12.83
N ASN A 649 -3.64 21.52 12.78
CA ASN A 649 -3.60 22.37 13.96
C ASN A 649 -5.01 22.72 14.42
N ARG A 650 -5.21 22.74 15.73
CA ARG A 650 -6.45 23.11 16.39
C ARG A 650 -6.14 23.90 17.65
N THR A 651 -7.02 24.82 17.97
CA THR A 651 -7.04 25.52 19.25
C THR A 651 -8.45 25.43 19.78
N THR A 652 -8.60 25.00 21.03
CA THR A 652 -9.93 25.02 21.67
C THR A 652 -10.43 26.45 21.80
N GLY A 653 -11.75 26.62 21.71
CA GLY A 653 -12.39 27.90 21.96
C GLY A 653 -12.35 28.30 23.44
N SER A 654 -12.93 29.47 23.71
CA SER A 654 -13.34 29.87 25.05
C SER A 654 -14.81 29.48 25.25
N LEU A 655 -15.21 29.10 26.46
CA LEU A 655 -16.62 28.96 26.80
C LEU A 655 -17.35 30.31 26.87
N GLY A 656 -16.62 31.43 26.76
CA GLY A 656 -17.19 32.76 26.81
C GLY A 656 -17.72 33.12 28.20
N VAL A 657 -17.31 32.43 29.26
CA VAL A 657 -17.77 32.71 30.64
C VAL A 657 -16.74 33.58 31.38
N ASN A 658 -17.21 34.40 32.30
CA ASN A 658 -16.33 35.23 33.10
C ASN A 658 -15.63 34.35 34.14
N LYS A 659 -14.28 34.34 34.14
CA LYS A 659 -13.51 33.56 35.13
C LYS A 659 -13.49 34.20 36.52
N ALA A 660 -13.93 35.44 36.62
CA ALA A 660 -14.08 36.19 37.85
C ALA A 660 -15.34 37.05 37.78
N LEU A 661 -16.13 37.00 38.85
CA LEU A 661 -17.24 37.91 39.09
C LEU A 661 -16.77 39.36 38.98
N GLY A 662 -17.49 40.18 38.21
CA GLY A 662 -17.20 41.62 38.07
C GLY A 662 -16.20 42.00 36.98
N SER A 663 -15.90 41.12 36.02
CA SER A 663 -15.09 41.49 34.85
C SER A 663 -15.76 42.60 34.00
N SER A 664 -14.92 43.40 33.34
CA SER A 664 -15.14 44.77 32.80
C SER A 664 -16.49 45.21 32.20
N ARG A 665 -17.37 44.32 31.72
CA ARG A 665 -18.61 44.74 31.01
C ARG A 665 -19.69 45.27 31.95
N CYS A 666 -19.90 44.63 33.10
CA CYS A 666 -20.86 45.08 34.11
C CYS A 666 -20.41 46.33 34.90
N ALA A 667 -19.22 46.86 34.60
CA ALA A 667 -18.68 48.07 35.24
C ALA A 667 -19.33 49.35 34.70
N ASN A 668 -19.67 49.40 33.40
CA ASN A 668 -20.16 50.59 32.71
C ASN A 668 -21.56 50.35 32.11
N PRO A 669 -22.64 50.45 32.91
CA PRO A 669 -23.99 50.20 32.42
C PRO A 669 -24.48 51.29 31.47
N THR A 670 -25.21 50.89 30.42
CA THR A 670 -26.01 51.82 29.60
C THR A 670 -27.33 52.17 30.27
N ALA A 671 -27.84 51.28 31.14
CA ALA A 671 -29.01 51.53 31.98
C ALA A 671 -28.84 50.94 33.38
N THR A 672 -29.30 51.64 34.41
CA THR A 672 -29.38 51.13 35.78
C THR A 672 -30.83 51.11 36.24
N VAL A 673 -31.31 49.95 36.69
CA VAL A 673 -32.71 49.73 37.08
C VAL A 673 -32.82 49.43 38.58
N ARG A 674 -33.92 49.85 39.22
CA ARG A 674 -34.12 49.74 40.69
C ARG A 674 -35.35 48.91 41.08
N ASP A 675 -36.22 48.62 40.13
CA ASP A 675 -37.44 47.84 40.32
C ASP A 675 -37.75 47.02 39.07
N GLY A 676 -38.76 46.16 39.16
CA GLY A 676 -39.15 45.28 38.07
C GLY A 676 -39.79 46.00 36.87
N ALA A 677 -40.52 47.09 37.07
CA ALA A 677 -41.11 47.84 35.95
C ALA A 677 -40.01 48.43 35.06
N ALA A 678 -39.01 49.07 35.68
CA ALA A 678 -37.83 49.59 34.99
C ALA A 678 -37.00 48.48 34.33
N LEU A 679 -36.85 47.32 34.99
CA LEU A 679 -36.16 46.17 34.41
C LEU A 679 -36.88 45.68 33.15
N GLN A 680 -38.19 45.44 33.20
CA GLN A 680 -38.93 44.94 32.03
C GLN A 680 -38.86 45.93 30.85
N VAL A 681 -38.98 47.24 31.11
CA VAL A 681 -38.82 48.26 30.06
C VAL A 681 -37.43 48.20 29.42
N ALA A 682 -36.38 48.14 30.25
CA ALA A 682 -35.01 48.06 29.77
C ALA A 682 -34.77 46.79 28.92
N LEU A 683 -35.30 45.64 29.35
CA LEU A 683 -35.22 44.38 28.61
C LEU A 683 -35.94 44.45 27.25
N THR A 684 -37.14 45.03 27.21
CA THR A 684 -37.90 45.20 25.96
C THR A 684 -37.18 46.13 24.99
N GLN A 685 -36.42 47.11 25.48
CA GLN A 685 -35.73 48.10 24.64
C GLN A 685 -34.27 47.75 24.32
N ALA A 686 -33.74 46.67 24.89
CA ALA A 686 -32.33 46.31 24.79
C ALA A 686 -31.86 46.10 23.35
N LYS A 687 -30.68 46.62 23.04
CA LYS A 687 -30.00 46.49 21.75
C LYS A 687 -28.58 45.98 21.94
N ALA A 688 -27.97 45.47 20.87
CA ALA A 688 -26.60 44.98 20.90
C ALA A 688 -25.62 45.95 21.59
N GLY A 689 -24.90 45.47 22.61
CA GLY A 689 -23.96 46.25 23.41
C GLY A 689 -24.56 46.88 24.67
N ASP A 690 -25.87 46.88 24.84
CA ASP A 690 -26.49 47.41 26.06
C ASP A 690 -26.07 46.61 27.29
N THR A 691 -25.90 47.34 28.40
CA THR A 691 -25.61 46.78 29.71
C THR A 691 -26.62 47.32 30.72
N ILE A 692 -27.54 46.45 31.12
CA ILE A 692 -28.60 46.73 32.10
C ILE A 692 -28.12 46.24 33.46
N LYS A 693 -27.87 47.17 34.37
CA LYS A 693 -27.42 46.87 35.74
C LYS A 693 -28.55 46.97 36.74
N LEU A 694 -28.76 45.90 37.49
CA LEU A 694 -29.68 45.89 38.62
C LEU A 694 -28.96 46.46 39.85
N GLN A 695 -29.66 47.29 40.61
CA GLN A 695 -29.28 47.66 41.97
C GLN A 695 -29.64 46.52 42.94
N PRO A 696 -29.13 46.54 44.19
CA PRO A 696 -29.62 45.63 45.23
C PRO A 696 -31.13 45.89 45.46
N GLY A 697 -31.93 44.83 45.49
CA GLY A 697 -33.37 44.95 45.63
C GLY A 697 -34.12 43.69 45.19
N THR A 698 -35.43 43.65 45.46
CA THR A 698 -36.32 42.61 44.95
C THR A 698 -37.05 43.11 43.71
N TYR A 699 -36.92 42.37 42.62
CA TYR A 699 -37.49 42.64 41.31
C TYR A 699 -38.66 41.70 41.08
N ARG A 700 -39.81 42.29 40.78
CA ARG A 700 -41.09 41.62 40.51
C ARG A 700 -41.67 42.19 39.23
N GLY A 701 -42.09 41.34 38.31
CA GLY A 701 -42.87 41.78 37.16
C GLY A 701 -44.27 42.22 37.58
N ARG A 702 -45.15 42.40 36.60
CA ARG A 702 -46.54 42.79 36.84
C ARG A 702 -47.23 41.83 37.81
N GLU A 703 -47.90 42.36 38.82
CA GLU A 703 -48.76 41.56 39.71
C GLU A 703 -49.96 41.01 38.92
N ARG A 704 -50.18 39.70 39.01
CA ARG A 704 -51.25 38.98 38.28
C ARG A 704 -52.40 38.58 39.20
N ALA A 705 -52.08 38.34 40.47
CA ALA A 705 -53.00 38.11 41.57
C ALA A 705 -52.29 38.53 42.87
N PRO A 706 -53.01 38.77 43.98
CA PRO A 706 -52.40 39.21 45.23
C PRO A 706 -51.21 38.34 45.65
N GLY A 707 -50.02 38.94 45.68
CA GLY A 707 -48.78 38.25 46.06
C GLY A 707 -48.18 37.31 44.99
N LEU A 708 -48.72 37.29 43.77
CA LEU A 708 -48.23 36.51 42.63
C LEU A 708 -47.82 37.44 41.47
N TYR A 709 -46.54 37.42 41.14
CA TYR A 709 -45.96 38.30 40.13
C TYR A 709 -45.62 37.54 38.84
N ALA A 710 -45.63 38.25 37.72
CA ALA A 710 -45.09 37.76 36.46
C ALA A 710 -43.56 37.78 36.46
N GLY A 711 -42.97 36.86 35.71
CA GLY A 711 -41.54 36.89 35.37
C GLY A 711 -41.18 38.01 34.40
N PHE A 712 -39.91 38.01 33.98
CA PHE A 712 -39.39 38.95 33.00
C PHE A 712 -39.23 38.28 31.64
N THR A 713 -39.78 38.88 30.60
CA THR A 713 -39.69 38.34 29.24
C THR A 713 -38.71 39.15 28.40
N ILE A 714 -37.86 38.42 27.68
CA ILE A 714 -36.95 38.95 26.67
C ILE A 714 -37.32 38.24 25.37
N SER A 715 -37.81 38.98 24.39
CA SER A 715 -38.29 38.41 23.13
C SER A 715 -37.73 39.20 21.95
N ASP A 716 -37.24 38.48 20.93
CA ASP A 716 -36.72 39.06 19.68
C ASP A 716 -35.57 40.07 19.94
N ARG A 717 -34.71 39.80 20.94
CA ARG A 717 -33.58 40.67 21.29
C ARG A 717 -32.26 40.00 20.89
N HIS A 718 -31.46 40.71 20.09
CA HIS A 718 -30.24 40.16 19.51
C HIS A 718 -29.04 41.07 19.78
N GLY A 719 -28.08 40.54 20.56
CA GLY A 719 -26.72 41.05 20.61
C GLY A 719 -25.84 40.49 19.49
N THR A 720 -24.53 40.68 19.63
CA THR A 720 -23.53 40.02 18.79
C THR A 720 -22.39 39.48 19.66
N ALA A 721 -21.50 38.65 19.10
CA ALA A 721 -20.30 38.19 19.79
C ALA A 721 -19.43 39.34 20.35
N ALA A 722 -19.30 40.43 19.60
CA ALA A 722 -18.55 41.61 20.00
C ALA A 722 -19.32 42.48 21.02
N ALA A 723 -20.63 42.64 20.78
CA ALA A 723 -21.52 43.51 21.54
C ALA A 723 -22.77 42.74 22.02
N PRO A 724 -22.61 41.84 23.02
CA PRO A 724 -23.74 41.13 23.61
C PRO A 724 -24.60 42.10 24.44
N ILE A 725 -25.88 41.75 24.61
CA ILE A 725 -26.75 42.40 25.59
C ILE A 725 -26.39 41.83 26.97
N SER A 726 -26.07 42.67 27.95
CA SER A 726 -25.63 42.22 29.27
C SER A 726 -26.63 42.64 30.36
N ILE A 727 -27.10 41.69 31.15
CA ILE A 727 -28.03 41.88 32.27
C ILE A 727 -27.27 41.50 33.54
N CYS A 728 -26.86 42.52 34.27
CA CYS A 728 -25.89 42.40 35.35
C CYS A 728 -26.57 42.63 36.70
N GLY A 729 -26.64 41.58 37.51
CA GLY A 729 -26.98 41.68 38.92
C GLY A 729 -25.78 42.06 39.80
N VAL A 730 -26.09 42.50 41.00
CA VAL A 730 -25.13 42.68 42.10
C VAL A 730 -25.57 41.83 43.29
N SER A 731 -24.74 41.72 44.32
CA SER A 731 -25.14 41.07 45.57
C SER A 731 -26.45 41.69 46.08
N GLY A 732 -27.49 40.87 46.25
CA GLY A 732 -28.81 41.32 46.65
C GLY A 732 -29.76 41.73 45.52
N SER A 733 -29.41 41.51 44.24
CA SER A 733 -30.37 41.59 43.13
C SER A 733 -31.21 40.30 43.07
N ASN A 734 -32.45 40.37 43.55
CA ASN A 734 -33.32 39.21 43.77
C ASN A 734 -34.54 39.23 42.85
N ILE A 735 -34.73 38.20 42.03
CA ILE A 735 -35.97 37.93 41.30
C ILE A 735 -36.81 36.98 42.15
N ARG A 736 -37.94 37.46 42.68
CA ARG A 736 -38.87 36.64 43.51
C ARG A 736 -40.31 36.89 43.12
N LEU A 737 -41.01 35.85 42.68
CA LEU A 737 -42.35 35.98 42.10
C LEU A 737 -43.51 35.68 43.06
N SER A 738 -43.21 35.32 44.32
CA SER A 738 -44.21 35.16 45.37
C SER A 738 -43.68 35.52 46.77
N GLY A 739 -44.59 35.55 47.76
CA GLY A 739 -44.28 35.59 49.20
C GLY A 739 -43.92 34.21 49.77
N SER A 740 -43.98 34.04 51.10
CA SER A 740 -43.63 32.78 51.79
C SER A 740 -44.67 31.65 51.61
N ASP A 741 -45.94 31.99 51.41
CA ASP A 741 -47.02 31.03 51.12
C ASP A 741 -47.15 30.85 49.60
N VAL A 742 -46.58 29.77 49.07
CA VAL A 742 -46.36 29.60 47.63
C VAL A 742 -47.26 28.53 47.03
N ASP A 743 -48.17 28.95 46.14
CA ASP A 743 -48.82 28.05 45.19
C ASP A 743 -47.94 27.88 43.94
N TYR A 744 -47.08 26.87 43.99
CA TYR A 744 -46.10 26.56 42.96
C TYR A 744 -46.72 26.25 41.58
N SER A 745 -48.03 26.01 41.49
CA SER A 745 -48.74 25.78 40.22
C SER A 745 -48.95 27.05 39.39
N LYS A 746 -48.84 28.24 40.01
CA LYS A 746 -49.14 29.55 39.38
C LYS A 746 -47.92 30.41 39.07
N LEU A 747 -46.73 29.92 39.39
CA LEU A 747 -45.49 30.67 39.19
C LEU A 747 -45.12 30.72 37.70
N ASN A 748 -44.39 31.77 37.31
CA ASN A 748 -43.77 31.91 35.99
C ASN A 748 -42.26 31.73 36.08
N ALA A 749 -41.58 31.57 34.93
CA ALA A 749 -40.13 31.64 34.87
C ALA A 749 -39.63 32.97 35.47
N GLY A 750 -38.46 32.98 36.10
CA GLY A 750 -37.79 34.22 36.51
C GLY A 750 -37.47 35.08 35.28
N PHE A 751 -36.78 34.47 34.32
CA PHE A 751 -36.61 34.99 32.96
C PHE A 751 -37.16 34.00 31.93
N LEU A 752 -37.96 34.50 31.00
CA LEU A 752 -38.35 33.80 29.78
C LEU A 752 -37.68 34.49 28.59
N ILE A 753 -36.81 33.77 27.88
CA ILE A 753 -36.02 34.27 26.76
C ILE A 753 -36.47 33.56 25.50
N GLU A 754 -37.04 34.30 24.55
CA GLU A 754 -37.65 33.74 23.35
C GLU A 754 -37.07 34.39 22.10
N ASP A 755 -36.78 33.58 21.09
CA ASP A 755 -36.28 34.03 19.78
C ASP A 755 -35.16 35.08 19.89
N SER A 756 -34.23 34.88 20.82
CA SER A 756 -33.21 35.88 21.19
C SER A 756 -31.80 35.31 21.10
N SER A 757 -30.80 36.18 20.97
CA SER A 757 -29.41 35.71 20.88
C SER A 757 -28.37 36.64 21.47
N TRP A 758 -27.21 36.08 21.86
CA TRP A 758 -26.07 36.85 22.37
C TRP A 758 -26.42 37.71 23.59
N ILE A 759 -27.13 37.11 24.54
CA ILE A 759 -27.53 37.75 25.80
C ILE A 759 -26.76 37.11 26.95
N ARG A 760 -26.24 37.93 27.85
CA ARG A 760 -25.59 37.52 29.08
C ARG A 760 -26.45 37.89 30.28
N ILE A 761 -26.71 36.94 31.17
CA ILE A 761 -27.36 37.15 32.46
C ILE A 761 -26.38 36.72 33.53
N GLU A 762 -25.97 37.65 34.39
CA GLU A 762 -24.88 37.42 35.32
C GLU A 762 -25.22 37.87 36.75
N ASN A 763 -24.87 37.05 37.74
CA ASN A 763 -24.89 37.40 39.18
C ASN A 763 -26.26 37.87 39.72
N ILE A 764 -27.34 37.13 39.41
CA ILE A 764 -28.71 37.38 39.89
C ILE A 764 -29.18 36.20 40.75
N ASP A 765 -29.82 36.51 41.87
CA ASP A 765 -30.50 35.52 42.70
C ASP A 765 -31.95 35.38 42.21
N ILE A 766 -32.39 34.16 41.87
CA ILE A 766 -33.73 33.87 41.33
C ILE A 766 -34.36 32.78 42.19
N ALA A 767 -35.50 33.08 42.82
CA ALA A 767 -36.17 32.11 43.69
C ALA A 767 -37.68 32.25 43.72
N LEU A 768 -38.37 31.17 44.12
CA LEU A 768 -39.84 31.11 44.18
C LEU A 768 -40.45 31.42 42.80
N VAL A 769 -40.00 30.66 41.82
CA VAL A 769 -40.37 30.78 40.40
C VAL A 769 -40.76 29.42 39.81
N HIS A 770 -41.30 29.39 38.60
CA HIS A 770 -41.55 28.15 37.88
C HIS A 770 -40.24 27.44 37.54
N ALA A 771 -39.42 28.13 36.75
CA ALA A 771 -38.01 27.86 36.50
C ALA A 771 -37.23 29.17 36.66
N GLY A 772 -35.94 29.08 36.92
CA GLY A 772 -35.05 30.24 37.01
C GLY A 772 -34.98 31.00 35.69
N VAL A 773 -34.55 30.29 34.64
CA VAL A 773 -34.48 30.79 33.27
C VAL A 773 -35.05 29.75 32.32
N GLU A 774 -35.93 30.17 31.41
CA GLU A 774 -36.40 29.37 30.28
C GLU A 774 -35.92 30.03 28.99
N ALA A 775 -35.22 29.27 28.16
CA ALA A 775 -34.79 29.69 26.84
C ALA A 775 -35.53 28.87 25.77
N HIS A 776 -36.27 29.57 24.92
CA HIS A 776 -36.99 29.04 23.77
C HIS A 776 -36.41 29.64 22.48
N SER A 777 -36.10 28.79 21.50
CA SER A 777 -35.58 29.22 20.18
C SER A 777 -34.41 30.21 20.26
N SER A 778 -33.61 30.13 21.32
CA SER A 778 -32.62 31.16 21.65
C SER A 778 -31.19 30.61 21.63
N THR A 779 -30.24 31.41 21.14
CA THR A 779 -28.88 30.95 20.87
C THR A 779 -27.79 31.87 21.42
N ASN A 780 -26.61 31.32 21.71
CA ASN A 780 -25.46 32.11 22.19
C ASN A 780 -25.78 32.88 23.49
N LEU A 781 -26.66 32.34 24.33
CA LEU A 781 -26.93 32.88 25.66
C LEU A 781 -25.80 32.48 26.62
N VAL A 782 -25.51 33.34 27.59
CA VAL A 782 -24.61 33.02 28.72
C VAL A 782 -25.34 33.32 30.02
N MET A 783 -25.51 32.30 30.86
CA MET A 783 -26.10 32.38 32.19
C MET A 783 -24.99 32.07 33.19
N ASP A 784 -24.40 33.11 33.79
CA ASP A 784 -23.18 32.99 34.58
C ASP A 784 -23.42 33.43 36.04
N TYR A 785 -22.90 32.68 37.01
CA TYR A 785 -23.03 33.00 38.43
C TYR A 785 -24.46 33.28 38.93
N LEU A 786 -25.46 32.61 38.37
CA LEU A 786 -26.83 32.72 38.87
C LEU A 786 -26.99 31.90 40.16
N ARG A 787 -27.82 32.36 41.09
CA ARG A 787 -28.29 31.53 42.21
C ARG A 787 -29.76 31.24 42.02
N VAL A 788 -30.08 30.05 41.51
CA VAL A 788 -31.46 29.62 41.27
C VAL A 788 -31.88 28.69 42.40
N ALA A 789 -32.97 29.01 43.09
CA ALA A 789 -33.44 28.20 44.21
C ALA A 789 -34.97 28.10 44.27
N GLN A 790 -35.50 27.03 44.89
CA GLN A 790 -36.94 26.90 45.19
C GLN A 790 -37.81 27.10 43.93
N THR A 791 -37.53 26.31 42.89
CA THR A 791 -38.29 26.34 41.64
C THR A 791 -39.42 25.34 41.67
N SER A 792 -40.52 25.66 41.00
CA SER A 792 -41.68 24.78 40.89
C SER A 792 -41.37 23.54 40.05
N GLN A 793 -40.58 23.70 38.98
CA GLN A 793 -40.06 22.65 38.11
C GLN A 793 -38.53 22.78 38.00
N ALA A 794 -37.95 22.62 36.80
CA ALA A 794 -36.51 22.62 36.63
C ALA A 794 -35.88 23.99 36.95
N GLY A 795 -34.59 23.99 37.28
CA GLY A 795 -33.85 25.23 37.55
C GLY A 795 -33.68 26.08 36.29
N ILE A 796 -33.14 25.49 35.21
CA ILE A 796 -32.95 26.17 33.92
C ILE A 796 -33.41 25.25 32.79
N TYR A 797 -34.23 25.78 31.87
CA TYR A 797 -34.68 25.09 30.66
C TYR A 797 -34.00 25.67 29.41
N LEU A 798 -33.42 24.80 28.61
CA LEU A 798 -32.94 25.09 27.25
C LEU A 798 -33.71 24.21 26.28
N SER A 799 -34.77 24.74 25.68
CA SER A 799 -35.70 23.96 24.86
C SER A 799 -36.09 24.70 23.57
N LYS A 800 -36.91 24.05 22.74
CA LYS A 800 -37.42 24.58 21.46
C LYS A 800 -36.30 25.07 20.55
N ASN A 801 -35.31 24.23 20.28
CA ASN A 801 -34.13 24.53 19.45
C ASN A 801 -33.13 25.53 20.04
N SER A 802 -33.13 25.76 21.35
CA SER A 802 -32.17 26.64 21.99
C SER A 802 -30.76 26.03 22.01
N SER A 803 -29.88 26.53 21.15
CA SER A 803 -28.55 25.94 20.87
C SER A 803 -27.40 26.88 21.19
N ASP A 804 -26.20 26.33 21.37
CA ASP A 804 -24.97 27.10 21.54
C ASP A 804 -25.00 28.03 22.77
N ASN A 805 -25.77 27.66 23.80
CA ASN A 805 -25.89 28.41 25.05
C ASN A 805 -24.94 27.89 26.12
N VAL A 806 -24.61 28.73 27.09
CA VAL A 806 -23.71 28.39 28.20
C VAL A 806 -24.39 28.68 29.54
N VAL A 807 -24.44 27.67 30.40
CA VAL A 807 -24.82 27.80 31.80
C VAL A 807 -23.59 27.52 32.64
N ALA A 808 -23.08 28.54 33.34
CA ALA A 808 -21.83 28.42 34.07
C ALA A 808 -21.81 29.06 35.45
N HIS A 809 -20.91 28.55 36.30
CA HIS A 809 -20.63 29.00 37.67
C HIS A 809 -21.87 29.23 38.55
N SER A 810 -23.01 28.67 38.18
CA SER A 810 -24.30 28.93 38.81
C SER A 810 -24.53 27.93 39.94
N THR A 811 -25.24 28.37 40.98
CA THR A 811 -25.70 27.52 42.07
C THR A 811 -27.19 27.28 41.88
N ILE A 812 -27.58 26.02 41.68
CA ILE A 812 -28.98 25.61 41.47
C ILE A 812 -29.39 24.69 42.60
N SER A 813 -30.51 24.98 43.26
CA SER A 813 -30.95 24.18 44.40
C SER A 813 -32.46 24.08 44.60
N GLN A 814 -32.91 23.02 45.26
CA GLN A 814 -34.31 22.87 45.72
C GLN A 814 -35.35 23.01 44.59
N THR A 815 -35.14 22.32 43.48
CA THR A 815 -36.03 22.32 42.30
C THR A 815 -37.17 21.32 42.44
N GLY A 816 -38.23 21.43 41.62
CA GLY A 816 -39.34 20.46 41.58
C GLY A 816 -40.34 20.56 42.72
N LYS A 817 -40.54 21.74 43.31
CA LYS A 817 -41.45 21.95 44.44
C LYS A 817 -42.95 21.77 44.11
N ARG A 818 -43.34 21.89 42.84
CA ARG A 818 -44.72 21.62 42.38
C ARG A 818 -44.94 20.14 42.16
N ASP A 819 -44.05 19.53 41.39
CA ASP A 819 -44.13 18.15 40.94
C ASP A 819 -42.71 17.61 40.87
N ALA A 820 -42.43 16.60 41.71
CA ALA A 820 -41.11 16.02 41.85
C ALA A 820 -40.58 15.42 40.54
N ARG A 821 -41.47 15.09 39.58
CA ARG A 821 -41.12 14.51 38.27
C ARG A 821 -40.44 15.48 37.32
N PHE A 822 -40.63 16.79 37.50
CA PHE A 822 -40.12 17.85 36.61
C PHE A 822 -39.12 18.76 37.33
N GLY A 823 -38.41 18.21 38.33
CA GLY A 823 -37.53 18.97 39.19
C GLY A 823 -36.07 18.84 38.84
N GLU A 824 -35.70 18.91 37.57
CA GLU A 824 -34.31 18.83 37.13
C GLU A 824 -33.53 20.09 37.55
N GLY A 825 -32.21 19.99 37.72
CA GLY A 825 -31.39 21.19 37.90
C GLY A 825 -31.32 22.01 36.61
N ILE A 826 -30.84 21.36 35.55
CA ILE A 826 -30.76 21.92 34.19
C ILE A 826 -31.34 20.90 33.21
N TYR A 827 -32.24 21.35 32.35
CA TYR A 827 -32.94 20.53 31.37
C TYR A 827 -32.66 21.02 29.95
N VAL A 828 -32.23 20.12 29.06
CA VAL A 828 -31.87 20.46 27.67
C VAL A 828 -32.67 19.61 26.68
N GLY A 829 -33.34 20.27 25.74
CA GLY A 829 -34.20 19.66 24.73
C GLY A 829 -35.64 19.48 25.18
N SER A 830 -36.33 18.49 24.60
CA SER A 830 -37.71 18.10 24.92
C SER A 830 -37.86 16.59 24.73
N SER A 831 -38.75 15.93 25.47
CA SER A 831 -38.93 14.47 25.34
C SER A 831 -39.83 14.10 24.17
N LEU A 832 -39.45 13.06 23.44
CA LEU A 832 -40.24 12.41 22.41
C LEU A 832 -41.38 11.60 23.07
N GLY A 833 -42.62 12.07 22.93
CA GLY A 833 -43.83 11.36 23.40
C GLY A 833 -44.57 11.97 24.60
N ASN A 834 -44.29 13.21 24.98
CA ASN A 834 -45.02 13.96 26.02
C ASN A 834 -45.77 15.18 25.40
N ASP A 835 -47.09 15.03 25.24
CA ASP A 835 -48.25 15.94 25.35
C ASP A 835 -48.22 17.45 25.02
N THR A 836 -47.27 17.98 24.25
CA THR A 836 -47.47 19.30 23.59
C THR A 836 -46.80 19.38 22.22
N CYS A 837 -47.31 18.64 21.23
CA CYS A 837 -47.01 18.86 19.81
C CYS A 837 -47.69 20.15 19.29
N GLU A 838 -47.32 21.32 19.81
CA GLU A 838 -47.84 22.60 19.32
C GLU A 838 -46.74 23.37 18.54
N PRO A 839 -46.84 23.54 17.20
CA PRO A 839 -47.85 23.00 16.26
C PRO A 839 -47.30 21.99 15.24
N SER A 840 -46.10 21.41 15.37
CA SER A 840 -45.53 20.58 14.27
C SER A 840 -44.72 19.34 14.65
N CYS A 841 -44.66 18.93 15.93
CA CYS A 841 -43.79 17.83 16.37
C CYS A 841 -42.33 17.97 15.86
N ALA A 842 -41.87 19.21 15.68
CA ALA A 842 -40.53 19.49 15.19
C ALA A 842 -39.50 18.99 16.22
N ALA A 843 -38.45 18.34 15.73
CA ALA A 843 -37.36 17.86 16.58
C ALA A 843 -36.77 19.02 17.39
N ASP A 844 -36.61 18.84 18.70
CA ASP A 844 -35.99 19.85 19.56
C ASP A 844 -34.47 19.71 19.49
N ARG A 845 -33.86 20.48 18.59
CA ARG A 845 -32.42 20.47 18.34
C ARG A 845 -31.65 21.42 19.26
N SER A 846 -32.00 21.52 20.54
CA SER A 846 -31.27 22.30 21.55
C SER A 846 -29.85 21.76 21.79
N SER A 847 -28.96 22.01 20.84
CA SER A 847 -27.68 21.33 20.64
C SER A 847 -26.50 22.21 21.01
N ARG A 848 -25.34 21.60 21.24
CA ARG A 848 -24.07 22.30 21.55
C ARG A 848 -24.16 23.24 22.77
N ASN A 849 -25.11 23.00 23.66
CA ASN A 849 -25.20 23.71 24.94
C ASN A 849 -24.08 23.24 25.88
N VAL A 850 -23.48 24.18 26.60
CA VAL A 850 -22.41 23.95 27.56
C VAL A 850 -22.93 24.19 28.97
N ILE A 851 -22.77 23.18 29.83
CA ILE A 851 -23.12 23.24 31.24
C ILE A 851 -21.82 23.05 32.01
N ALA A 852 -21.25 24.14 32.52
CA ALA A 852 -19.89 24.15 33.04
C ALA A 852 -19.75 24.75 34.44
N TYR A 853 -19.00 24.10 35.33
CA TYR A 853 -18.64 24.68 36.64
C TYR A 853 -19.82 25.02 37.57
N ASN A 854 -21.00 24.45 37.35
CA ASN A 854 -22.17 24.71 38.19
C ASN A 854 -22.11 23.88 39.48
N THR A 855 -22.78 24.36 40.52
CA THR A 855 -23.06 23.60 41.75
C THR A 855 -24.56 23.31 41.82
N ILE A 856 -24.96 22.05 41.77
CA ILE A 856 -26.36 21.63 41.70
C ILE A 856 -26.68 20.68 42.85
N THR A 857 -27.68 21.01 43.67
CA THR A 857 -28.01 20.22 44.88
C THR A 857 -29.51 20.18 45.18
N GLY A 858 -30.00 19.13 45.82
CA GLY A 858 -31.39 19.10 46.30
C GLY A 858 -32.45 19.17 45.19
N THR A 859 -32.17 18.58 44.03
CA THR A 859 -33.13 18.42 42.94
C THR A 859 -34.02 17.21 43.19
N THR A 860 -35.29 17.25 42.77
CA THR A 860 -36.18 16.08 42.85
C THR A 860 -36.08 15.16 41.64
N GLY A 861 -35.66 15.69 40.48
CA GLY A 861 -35.22 14.91 39.31
C GLY A 861 -33.69 14.90 39.16
N GLU A 862 -33.18 14.60 37.96
CA GLU A 862 -31.75 14.68 37.66
C GLU A 862 -31.17 16.07 37.92
N ALA A 863 -29.91 16.14 38.34
CA ALA A 863 -29.22 17.42 38.40
C ALA A 863 -29.06 18.03 37.00
N ILE A 864 -28.77 17.19 36.00
CA ILE A 864 -28.73 17.60 34.58
C ILE A 864 -29.37 16.49 33.75
N GLU A 865 -30.36 16.86 32.93
CA GLU A 865 -30.94 15.99 31.92
C GLU A 865 -30.78 16.60 30.51
N ALA A 866 -30.22 15.80 29.61
CA ALA A 866 -30.15 16.11 28.18
C ALA A 866 -31.02 15.12 27.41
N LYS A 867 -32.11 15.61 26.82
CA LYS A 867 -33.07 14.79 26.07
C LYS A 867 -32.51 14.34 24.73
N GLU A 868 -33.13 13.31 24.19
CA GLU A 868 -33.05 12.84 22.81
C GLU A 868 -33.20 14.01 21.82
N GLN A 869 -32.74 13.83 20.58
CA GLN A 869 -32.68 14.87 19.52
C GLN A 869 -31.68 16.01 19.74
N THR A 870 -31.16 16.18 20.96
CA THR A 870 -30.04 17.09 21.23
C THR A 870 -28.70 16.44 20.85
N VAL A 871 -27.77 17.24 20.33
CA VAL A 871 -26.47 16.75 19.85
C VAL A 871 -25.32 17.63 20.31
N GLY A 872 -24.19 17.02 20.70
CA GLY A 872 -22.91 17.71 20.84
C GLY A 872 -22.79 18.63 22.06
N GLY A 873 -23.61 18.44 23.09
CA GLY A 873 -23.53 19.23 24.32
C GLY A 873 -22.32 18.86 25.19
N MET A 874 -21.95 19.76 26.09
CA MET A 874 -20.82 19.56 27.01
C MET A 874 -21.25 19.72 28.47
N ILE A 875 -21.03 18.69 29.29
CA ILE A 875 -21.26 18.71 30.74
C ILE A 875 -19.89 18.66 31.41
N TYR A 876 -19.41 19.81 31.88
CA TYR A 876 -18.01 20.03 32.20
C TYR A 876 -17.78 20.52 33.63
N LYS A 877 -17.04 19.76 34.44
CA LYS A 877 -16.57 20.20 35.78
C LYS A 877 -17.69 20.74 36.70
N ASN A 878 -18.90 20.20 36.59
CA ASN A 878 -19.98 20.53 37.52
C ASN A 878 -19.78 19.76 38.84
N THR A 879 -20.23 20.37 39.93
CA THR A 879 -20.36 19.73 41.24
C THR A 879 -21.82 19.42 41.50
N VAL A 880 -22.14 18.14 41.62
CA VAL A 880 -23.50 17.64 41.84
C VAL A 880 -23.56 17.01 43.23
N GLY A 881 -24.41 17.56 44.11
CA GLY A 881 -24.72 16.95 45.40
C GLY A 881 -25.81 15.89 45.28
N ALA A 882 -26.18 15.31 46.43
CA ALA A 882 -27.24 14.30 46.49
C ALA A 882 -28.56 14.85 45.91
N THR A 883 -29.15 14.08 45.00
CA THR A 883 -30.46 14.31 44.41
C THR A 883 -31.48 13.43 45.14
N SER A 884 -32.69 13.94 45.41
CA SER A 884 -33.66 13.17 46.21
C SER A 884 -34.30 12.03 45.43
N GLY A 885 -34.29 12.08 44.09
CA GLY A 885 -34.83 11.04 43.21
C GLY A 885 -36.28 10.70 43.52
N GLN A 886 -37.06 11.68 43.97
CA GLN A 886 -38.44 11.50 44.45
C GLN A 886 -39.48 11.32 43.34
N ASN A 887 -39.03 10.94 42.14
CA ASN A 887 -39.94 10.61 41.06
C ASN A 887 -39.72 9.16 40.63
N ASP A 888 -40.79 8.50 40.19
CA ASP A 888 -40.81 7.06 39.90
C ASP A 888 -39.98 6.66 38.65
N ILE A 889 -39.27 7.61 38.04
CA ILE A 889 -38.56 7.47 36.75
C ILE A 889 -37.06 7.81 36.83
N THR A 890 -36.60 8.50 37.88
CA THR A 890 -35.19 8.93 38.03
C THR A 890 -34.39 7.93 38.84
N GLY A 891 -33.50 7.23 38.15
CA GLY A 891 -32.52 6.33 38.75
C GLY A 891 -31.10 6.92 38.82
N SER A 892 -30.90 8.16 38.36
CA SER A 892 -29.56 8.71 38.07
C SER A 892 -29.36 10.15 38.52
N SER A 893 -28.12 10.54 38.85
CA SER A 893 -27.78 11.95 39.11
C SER A 893 -27.69 12.78 37.83
N LEU A 894 -27.14 12.20 36.76
CA LEU A 894 -27.15 12.79 35.41
C LEU A 894 -27.78 11.81 34.41
N GLN A 895 -28.62 12.32 33.50
CA GLN A 895 -29.24 11.51 32.44
C GLN A 895 -29.01 12.14 31.07
N ILE A 896 -28.45 11.35 30.16
CA ILE A 896 -28.11 11.78 28.80
C ILE A 896 -28.79 10.82 27.82
N LYS A 897 -29.83 11.32 27.17
CA LYS A 897 -30.53 10.71 26.03
C LYS A 897 -30.08 11.31 24.70
N GLY A 898 -29.44 12.48 24.72
CA GLY A 898 -28.83 13.11 23.55
C GLY A 898 -27.57 12.39 23.04
N SER A 899 -27.16 12.71 21.81
CA SER A 899 -26.01 12.08 21.14
C SER A 899 -24.78 12.98 21.11
N LYS A 900 -23.58 12.40 21.02
CA LYS A 900 -22.28 13.09 20.92
C LYS A 900 -21.96 14.06 22.07
N TYR A 901 -22.55 13.86 23.25
CA TYR A 901 -22.22 14.63 24.44
C TYR A 901 -20.83 14.29 24.98
N VAL A 902 -20.18 15.30 25.55
CA VAL A 902 -18.96 15.12 26.34
C VAL A 902 -19.27 15.39 27.81
N VAL A 903 -19.14 14.36 28.65
CA VAL A 903 -19.31 14.42 30.10
C VAL A 903 -17.93 14.28 30.76
N TYR A 904 -17.37 15.42 31.16
CA TYR A 904 -15.96 15.52 31.53
C TYR A 904 -15.75 16.19 32.88
N GLY A 905 -14.97 15.53 33.75
CA GLY A 905 -14.42 16.19 34.94
C GLY A 905 -15.43 16.55 36.03
N ASN A 906 -16.66 16.03 35.96
CA ASN A 906 -17.70 16.35 36.92
C ASN A 906 -17.46 15.62 38.26
N SER A 907 -17.85 16.23 39.37
CA SER A 907 -17.81 15.66 40.72
C SER A 907 -19.23 15.42 41.21
N LEU A 908 -19.62 14.15 41.33
CA LEU A 908 -20.97 13.74 41.68
C LEU A 908 -20.98 13.03 43.04
N THR A 909 -21.89 13.45 43.92
CA THR A 909 -22.31 12.67 45.09
C THR A 909 -23.70 12.13 44.82
N SER A 910 -23.81 10.84 44.52
CA SER A 910 -25.09 10.20 44.21
C SER A 910 -25.62 9.41 45.40
N SER A 911 -26.93 9.54 45.65
CA SER A 911 -27.71 8.67 46.53
C SER A 911 -28.61 7.70 45.77
N LEU A 912 -28.51 7.68 44.43
CA LEU A 912 -29.39 6.92 43.54
C LEU A 912 -28.73 5.62 43.07
N GLU A 913 -29.48 4.80 42.34
CA GLU A 913 -28.95 3.55 41.78
C GLU A 913 -27.83 3.83 40.75
N GLN A 914 -27.86 4.97 40.08
CA GLN A 914 -26.92 5.32 39.02
C GLN A 914 -26.29 6.70 39.23
N GLY A 915 -25.00 6.83 38.92
CA GLY A 915 -24.32 8.13 38.89
C GLY A 915 -24.66 8.88 37.60
N ILE A 916 -24.14 8.36 36.49
CA ILE A 916 -24.34 8.88 35.14
C ILE A 916 -25.07 7.81 34.31
N ARG A 917 -26.23 8.17 33.74
CA ARG A 917 -27.03 7.29 32.89
C ARG A 917 -27.01 7.80 31.45
N ILE A 918 -26.59 6.93 30.54
CA ILE A 918 -26.70 7.11 29.10
C ILE A 918 -27.83 6.21 28.61
N LEU A 919 -28.86 6.82 28.03
CA LEU A 919 -29.97 6.10 27.43
C LEU A 919 -29.85 6.18 25.92
N SER A 920 -29.56 5.04 25.31
CA SER A 920 -29.45 4.89 23.86
C SER A 920 -30.49 3.92 23.34
N GLY A 921 -31.14 4.26 22.23
CA GLY A 921 -32.14 3.40 21.62
C GLY A 921 -32.89 4.07 20.49
N PRO A 922 -33.70 3.30 19.73
CA PRO A 922 -34.62 3.86 18.76
C PRO A 922 -35.72 4.64 19.48
N TYR A 923 -36.09 5.79 18.93
CA TYR A 923 -37.21 6.59 19.42
C TYR A 923 -38.34 6.64 18.39
N SER A 924 -39.46 7.26 18.78
CA SER A 924 -40.67 7.36 17.95
C SER A 924 -40.48 8.14 16.63
N ASP A 925 -39.40 8.91 16.50
CA ASP A 925 -39.01 9.60 15.26
C ASP A 925 -38.27 8.69 14.25
N GLY A 926 -38.07 7.41 14.59
CA GLY A 926 -37.37 6.43 13.77
C GLY A 926 -35.84 6.55 13.81
N ALA A 927 -35.30 7.55 14.52
CA ALA A 927 -33.87 7.72 14.71
C ALA A 927 -33.40 7.01 16.00
N THR A 928 -32.11 6.71 16.07
CA THR A 928 -31.47 6.25 17.30
C THR A 928 -30.74 7.42 17.95
N TRP A 929 -31.03 7.66 19.23
CA TRP A 929 -30.39 8.70 20.02
C TRP A 929 -29.58 8.09 21.17
N GLY A 930 -28.79 8.90 21.88
CA GLY A 930 -27.92 8.45 22.97
C GLY A 930 -26.57 7.89 22.52
N GLU A 931 -26.18 8.15 21.28
CA GLU A 931 -25.02 7.51 20.63
C GLU A 931 -23.77 8.41 20.63
N GLY A 932 -22.59 7.80 20.55
CA GLY A 932 -21.33 8.54 20.37
C GLY A 932 -20.93 9.46 21.54
N ASN A 933 -21.48 9.23 22.73
CA ASN A 933 -21.19 10.04 23.92
C ASN A 933 -19.79 9.71 24.50
N VAL A 934 -19.10 10.67 25.11
CA VAL A 934 -17.78 10.46 25.75
C VAL A 934 -17.83 10.81 27.23
N ILE A 935 -17.53 9.82 28.09
CA ILE A 935 -17.57 9.94 29.54
C ILE A 935 -16.18 9.69 30.12
N THR A 936 -15.54 10.72 30.68
CA THR A 936 -14.13 10.65 31.09
C THR A 936 -13.80 11.61 32.24
N LYS A 937 -12.86 11.22 33.10
CA LYS A 937 -12.36 12.02 34.25
C LYS A 937 -13.42 12.47 35.25
N ASN A 938 -14.60 11.86 35.28
CA ASN A 938 -15.61 12.17 36.29
C ASN A 938 -15.27 11.47 37.61
N THR A 939 -15.56 12.12 38.72
CA THR A 939 -15.50 11.54 40.08
C THR A 939 -16.91 11.28 40.56
N ILE A 940 -17.24 10.03 40.86
CA ILE A 940 -18.59 9.61 41.25
C ILE A 940 -18.50 8.92 42.60
N THR A 941 -19.07 9.56 43.62
CA THR A 941 -19.12 9.06 45.00
C THR A 941 -20.56 8.69 45.35
N PHE A 942 -20.79 7.46 45.81
CA PHE A 942 -22.09 7.04 46.30
C PHE A 942 -22.17 7.25 47.81
N SER A 943 -23.13 8.06 48.26
CA SER A 943 -23.45 8.19 49.69
C SER A 943 -24.15 6.94 50.23
N LYS A 944 -24.78 6.16 49.35
CA LYS A 944 -25.33 4.82 49.62
C LYS A 944 -25.23 3.96 48.35
N ALA A 945 -24.58 2.80 48.44
CA ALA A 945 -24.44 1.86 47.33
C ALA A 945 -25.18 0.54 47.62
N THR A 946 -25.82 -0.03 46.62
CA THR A 946 -26.43 -1.37 46.63
C THR A 946 -25.73 -2.29 45.62
N THR A 947 -26.11 -3.56 45.59
CA THR A 947 -25.60 -4.51 44.58
C THR A 947 -25.95 -4.14 43.14
N ASN A 948 -26.99 -3.32 42.95
CA ASN A 948 -27.42 -2.85 41.63
C ASN A 948 -26.85 -1.48 41.27
N SER A 949 -26.11 -0.84 42.20
CA SER A 949 -25.55 0.48 41.94
C SER A 949 -24.54 0.45 40.80
N LEU A 950 -24.70 1.38 39.86
CA LEU A 950 -23.82 1.56 38.71
C LEU A 950 -23.34 3.00 38.62
N ALA A 951 -22.03 3.21 38.70
CA ALA A 951 -21.47 4.56 38.60
C ALA A 951 -21.77 5.19 37.24
N ILE A 952 -21.64 4.38 36.18
CA ILE A 952 -21.99 4.76 34.82
C ILE A 952 -22.80 3.60 34.23
N TYR A 953 -24.00 3.89 33.75
CA TYR A 953 -24.84 2.95 33.01
C TYR A 953 -24.99 3.43 31.57
N GLY A 954 -24.54 2.64 30.61
CA GLY A 954 -24.72 2.90 29.18
C GLY A 954 -24.34 1.71 28.33
N PHE A 955 -24.71 1.72 27.05
CA PHE A 955 -24.40 0.64 26.11
C PHE A 955 -23.28 1.06 25.16
N ALA A 956 -22.14 0.36 25.19
CA ALA A 956 -21.00 0.66 24.33
C ALA A 956 -21.23 0.32 22.84
N ALA A 957 -22.27 -0.46 22.53
CA ALA A 957 -22.56 -0.93 21.17
C ALA A 957 -22.78 0.20 20.14
N ASN A 958 -23.11 1.42 20.61
CA ASN A 958 -23.51 2.54 19.76
C ASN A 958 -22.43 3.66 19.70
N GLY A 959 -21.16 3.30 19.82
CA GLY A 959 -20.04 4.24 19.71
C GLY A 959 -19.81 5.16 20.93
N THR A 960 -20.59 4.99 22.01
CA THR A 960 -20.36 5.67 23.29
C THR A 960 -19.08 5.14 23.95
N VAL A 961 -18.22 6.06 24.41
CA VAL A 961 -16.90 5.80 24.99
C VAL A 961 -16.89 6.15 26.48
N ILE A 962 -16.72 5.12 27.32
CA ILE A 962 -16.49 5.29 28.76
C ILE A 962 -15.01 5.03 29.05
N LYS A 963 -14.25 6.08 29.40
CA LYS A 963 -12.80 5.97 29.63
C LYS A 963 -12.45 5.49 31.04
N CYS A 964 -11.34 4.77 31.21
CA CYS A 964 -10.86 4.30 32.51
C CYS A 964 -10.44 5.42 33.47
N SER A 965 -10.30 6.64 32.94
CA SER A 965 -10.02 7.85 33.72
C SER A 965 -11.11 8.29 34.71
N ASN A 966 -12.32 7.68 34.68
CA ASN A 966 -13.36 8.00 35.65
C ASN A 966 -13.04 7.32 37.00
N THR A 967 -13.24 8.05 38.11
CA THR A 967 -13.00 7.56 39.47
C THR A 967 -14.34 7.29 40.16
N VAL A 968 -14.44 6.14 40.82
CA VAL A 968 -15.68 5.67 41.46
C VAL A 968 -15.39 5.29 42.90
N SER A 969 -16.24 5.75 43.82
CA SER A 969 -16.19 5.42 45.24
C SER A 969 -17.58 5.05 45.78
N PRO A 970 -17.74 3.96 46.55
CA PRO A 970 -16.72 2.96 46.88
C PRO A 970 -16.36 2.09 45.65
N SER A 971 -15.20 1.43 45.69
CA SER A 971 -14.71 0.58 44.58
C SER A 971 -15.57 -0.65 44.28
N SER A 972 -16.55 -0.96 45.15
CA SER A 972 -17.54 -2.03 44.93
C SER A 972 -18.56 -1.69 43.85
N VAL A 973 -18.76 -0.40 43.54
CA VAL A 973 -19.70 0.05 42.51
C VAL A 973 -19.05 -0.10 41.13
N LYS A 974 -19.78 -0.75 40.20
CA LYS A 974 -19.29 -1.07 38.86
C LYS A 974 -19.70 -0.02 37.83
N THR A 975 -19.09 -0.08 36.65
CA THR A 975 -19.62 0.54 35.43
C THR A 975 -20.31 -0.53 34.58
N ALA A 976 -21.28 -0.12 33.77
CA ALA A 976 -21.89 -0.93 32.72
C ALA A 976 -21.69 -0.22 31.37
N PRO A 977 -20.95 -0.83 30.42
CA PRO A 977 -20.24 -2.11 30.52
C PRO A 977 -19.07 -2.11 31.52
N ALA A 978 -18.68 -3.32 31.94
CA ALA A 978 -17.62 -3.53 32.94
C ALA A 978 -16.21 -3.13 32.44
N ALA A 979 -15.99 -3.10 31.12
CA ALA A 979 -14.72 -2.71 30.52
C ALA A 979 -14.76 -1.24 30.09
N CYS A 980 -13.89 -0.44 30.69
CA CYS A 980 -13.60 0.92 30.25
C CYS A 980 -12.55 0.93 29.14
N MET A 981 -12.58 1.94 28.28
CA MET A 981 -11.55 2.16 27.26
C MET A 981 -10.35 2.88 27.87
N LYS A 982 -9.14 2.39 27.62
CA LYS A 982 -7.89 2.99 28.12
C LYS A 982 -7.61 4.35 27.48
#